data_AF-A0A1G2XHT7-F1
#
_entry.id   AF-A0A1G2XHT7-F1
#
_cell.length_a   1.000
_cell.length_b   1.000
_cell.length_c   1.000
_cell.angle_alpha   90.00
_cell.angle_beta   90.00
_cell.angle_gamma   90.00
#
_symmetry.space_group_name_H-M   'P 1'
#
loop_
_entity.id
_entity.type
_entity.pdbx_description
1 polymer ?
#
loop_
_entity_poly.entity_id
_entity_poly.type
_entity_poly.pdbx_seq_one_letter_code
_entity_poly.pdbx_strand_id
1 'polypeptide(L)'
;MIRDLLNYLELQVKQEGSQLVIDCPQCGKEKHCHVAPETGLWHCKVCSASGNPWRLVEIMMPNLDTKGIYQMLKEHGLHNDNQNSTPPKQPNLKLTKNDIRPMTDAEITSVCSAKQISREALLKFAPYAHAREPLMLIPAFEPDNLSKACGWLRCRFDGAPIILGNGKSVKYPIVSGSVHGLFGLKTLTDEQPETIVFAEAWRDALAAISLGYAATASSGGASTWYDTWLPVFKDKNVYIVMDRDDAGVRAAVRAASAILAVAKSVNVVELPYELKKDHGNDLYDYICNDGHTKDDLDKLMAGAKQWIQDDDAQTEPLSDGKNTHIVLDNDEVDTFSREFEKWSIDKCGVRHRYNTIDGWSIFHKSKYQRVPHDTEVEKYIRQFIATEVRIKKRLKQEDGTYTHIKIKPDRNHKTRGFIGNIMAWLRDSDSVHLRPGQAAPCSLGGVLDTRFIIPLKNGLLDWSTYPYRFLPLNEDFYTFSYLPYEWHGEVDSELWLNYLLDVTNSNIEMCSLLQQWAGYCLMKHNRSQQRFMLIYGESSTGKTVYADVLTHMIGVENVSFVSLEQFDEIHLISDTYGKLLNICDESEEAILDPAIENALKHYTGGTMYQFKKIYKEPFTAYPTAKIMITTNHLPKFKDSSEGVWRRMLMVPFKYIIPEDKRIYGLQDKIMATEMPGVLKWALEGARSLVNGAFVVPDVCKSAVREYKKEMHPEYSFLEENFEPNTLAELSVPCKVLRTCYETWCKTNGFGVKNDKNLGLAVKKLFPNIERIQKRKGAARHWVYDGLTFKVDSEFYDSGVYNAY
;
A
#
# COMPACT_ATOMS: atom_id res chain seq x y z
N MET A 1 -32.94 5.14 27.58
CA MET A 1 -32.48 5.24 26.17
C MET A 1 -33.10 4.14 25.32
N ILE A 2 -32.60 2.90 25.35
CA ILE A 2 -33.15 1.81 24.50
C ILE A 2 -34.63 1.54 24.75
N ARG A 3 -35.04 1.46 26.03
CA ARG A 3 -36.45 1.25 26.37
C ARG A 3 -37.36 2.38 25.89
N ASP A 4 -36.85 3.61 25.92
CA ASP A 4 -37.58 4.81 25.48
C ASP A 4 -37.75 4.80 23.95
N LEU A 5 -36.70 4.45 23.21
CA LEU A 5 -36.78 4.25 21.75
C LEU A 5 -37.80 3.15 21.40
N LEU A 6 -37.75 1.99 22.08
CA LEU A 6 -38.67 0.89 21.80
C LEU A 6 -40.13 1.28 22.06
N ASN A 7 -40.39 2.03 23.14
CA ASN A 7 -41.72 2.58 23.42
C ASN A 7 -42.15 3.61 22.36
N TYR A 8 -41.22 4.46 21.90
CA TYR A 8 -41.48 5.44 20.83
C TYR A 8 -41.86 4.75 19.51
N LEU A 9 -41.22 3.61 19.20
CA LEU A 9 -41.55 2.78 18.05
C LEU A 9 -42.82 1.91 18.27
N GLU A 10 -43.58 2.15 19.33
CA GLU A 10 -44.82 1.43 19.67
C GLU A 10 -44.64 -0.08 19.88
N LEU A 11 -43.43 -0.53 20.21
CA LEU A 11 -43.14 -1.95 20.48
C LEU A 11 -43.46 -2.28 21.93
N GLN A 12 -44.18 -3.38 22.17
CA GLN A 12 -44.45 -3.84 23.53
C GLN A 12 -43.17 -4.38 24.19
N VAL A 13 -42.71 -3.74 25.27
CA VAL A 13 -41.45 -4.09 25.94
C VAL A 13 -41.67 -4.79 27.28
N LYS A 14 -41.21 -6.04 27.40
CA LYS A 14 -41.18 -6.81 28.65
C LYS A 14 -39.73 -7.05 29.11
N GLN A 15 -39.47 -6.99 30.41
CA GLN A 15 -38.16 -7.36 30.96
C GLN A 15 -38.12 -8.87 31.23
N GLU A 16 -37.11 -9.58 30.72
CA GLU A 16 -36.84 -10.99 31.06
C GLU A 16 -35.36 -11.17 31.40
N GLY A 17 -35.06 -11.33 32.69
CA GLY A 17 -33.69 -11.37 33.19
C GLY A 17 -32.94 -10.07 32.88
N SER A 18 -31.73 -10.19 32.33
CA SER A 18 -30.89 -9.06 31.90
C SER A 18 -31.24 -8.52 30.50
N GLN A 19 -32.30 -9.01 29.85
CA GLN A 19 -32.69 -8.62 28.50
C GLN A 19 -34.09 -8.00 28.48
N LEU A 20 -34.34 -7.12 27.49
CA LEU A 20 -35.68 -6.72 27.10
C LEU A 20 -36.19 -7.72 26.06
N VAL A 21 -37.50 -7.91 26.00
CA VAL A 21 -38.16 -8.75 25.01
C VAL A 21 -39.28 -7.94 24.39
N ILE A 22 -39.29 -7.91 23.06
CA ILE A 22 -40.30 -7.25 22.24
C ILE A 22 -40.93 -8.25 21.28
N ASP A 23 -42.03 -7.83 20.67
CA ASP A 23 -42.60 -8.51 19.52
C ASP A 23 -41.73 -8.23 18.28
N CYS A 24 -41.45 -9.26 17.48
CA CYS A 24 -40.51 -9.11 16.38
C CYS A 24 -41.12 -8.29 15.23
N PRO A 25 -40.56 -7.15 14.85
CA PRO A 25 -41.13 -6.32 13.79
C PRO A 25 -40.98 -6.94 12.39
N GLN A 26 -40.09 -7.93 12.24
CA GLN A 26 -39.87 -8.63 10.97
C GLN A 26 -40.84 -9.79 10.73
N CYS A 27 -41.21 -10.54 11.78
CA CYS A 27 -42.04 -11.74 11.65
C CYS A 27 -43.37 -11.67 12.42
N GLY A 28 -43.62 -10.60 13.17
CA GLY A 28 -44.84 -10.35 13.92
C GLY A 28 -45.08 -11.27 15.12
N LYS A 29 -44.14 -12.18 15.44
CA LYS A 29 -44.32 -13.11 16.56
C LYS A 29 -44.01 -12.44 17.88
N GLU A 30 -44.91 -12.64 18.85
CA GLU A 30 -44.81 -12.06 20.18
C GLU A 30 -43.64 -12.63 20.99
N LYS A 31 -43.05 -11.81 21.87
CA LYS A 31 -42.15 -12.23 22.98
C LYS A 31 -40.94 -13.10 22.60
N HIS A 32 -40.44 -13.02 21.37
CA HIS A 32 -39.28 -13.81 20.92
C HIS A 32 -38.13 -12.99 20.36
N CYS A 33 -38.24 -11.66 20.38
CA CYS A 33 -37.19 -10.76 19.97
C CYS A 33 -36.52 -10.15 21.21
N HIS A 34 -35.33 -10.66 21.53
CA HIS A 34 -34.56 -10.21 22.68
C HIS A 34 -33.74 -8.98 22.30
N VAL A 35 -33.80 -7.92 23.10
CA VAL A 35 -33.06 -6.67 22.94
C VAL A 35 -32.16 -6.48 24.15
N ALA A 36 -30.86 -6.29 23.89
CA ALA A 36 -29.89 -5.96 24.92
C ALA A 36 -30.14 -4.53 25.44
N PRO A 37 -30.43 -4.32 26.75
CA PRO A 37 -30.79 -3.01 27.27
C PRO A 37 -29.66 -1.97 27.13
N GLU A 38 -28.40 -2.44 27.16
CA GLU A 38 -27.21 -1.58 27.13
C GLU A 38 -26.82 -1.12 25.71
N THR A 39 -27.01 -1.97 24.70
CA THR A 39 -26.53 -1.72 23.34
C THR A 39 -27.64 -1.53 22.32
N GLY A 40 -28.87 -1.95 22.66
CA GLY A 40 -30.00 -1.95 21.73
C GLY A 40 -29.90 -2.98 20.61
N LEU A 41 -28.90 -3.86 20.67
CA LEU A 41 -28.80 -4.99 19.75
C LEU A 41 -29.95 -5.94 20.01
N TRP A 42 -30.63 -6.35 18.94
CA TRP A 42 -31.78 -7.22 19.03
C TRP A 42 -31.61 -8.44 18.16
N HIS A 43 -32.22 -9.55 18.59
CA HIS A 43 -32.24 -10.80 17.85
C HIS A 43 -33.54 -11.57 18.12
N CYS A 44 -34.22 -11.97 17.04
CA CYS A 44 -35.38 -12.81 17.09
C CYS A 44 -35.00 -14.29 17.05
N LYS A 45 -35.37 -15.05 18.08
CA LYS A 45 -35.13 -16.50 18.14
C LYS A 45 -35.98 -17.32 17.16
N VAL A 46 -36.94 -16.73 16.47
CA VAL A 46 -37.82 -17.42 15.52
C VAL A 46 -37.34 -17.23 14.08
N CYS A 47 -37.27 -16.00 13.59
CA CYS A 47 -36.87 -15.73 12.21
C CYS A 47 -35.37 -15.46 12.05
N SER A 48 -34.62 -15.51 13.15
CA SER A 48 -33.18 -15.18 13.22
C SER A 48 -32.81 -13.75 12.82
N ALA A 49 -33.79 -12.89 12.53
CA ALA A 49 -33.56 -11.48 12.23
C ALA A 49 -32.88 -10.79 13.43
N SER A 50 -31.87 -9.99 13.15
CA SER A 50 -31.13 -9.24 14.16
C SER A 50 -30.71 -7.88 13.62
N GLY A 51 -30.34 -6.98 14.53
CA GLY A 51 -29.88 -5.66 14.16
C GLY A 51 -29.53 -4.81 15.37
N ASN A 52 -29.24 -3.55 15.09
CA ASN A 52 -29.03 -2.49 16.08
C ASN A 52 -30.28 -1.58 16.12
N PRO A 53 -30.30 -0.54 16.97
CA PRO A 53 -31.40 0.43 17.01
C PRO A 53 -31.71 1.08 15.66
N TRP A 54 -30.69 1.33 14.84
CA TRP A 54 -30.86 1.85 13.48
C TRP A 54 -31.73 0.95 12.62
N ARG A 55 -31.42 -0.35 12.60
CA ARG A 55 -32.19 -1.33 11.83
C ARG A 55 -33.64 -1.47 12.35
N LEU A 56 -33.87 -1.25 13.66
CA LEU A 56 -35.22 -1.22 14.24
C LEU A 56 -36.03 -0.03 13.69
N VAL A 57 -35.45 1.18 13.71
CA VAL A 57 -36.11 2.38 13.16
C VAL A 57 -36.37 2.22 11.65
N GLU A 58 -35.40 1.68 10.91
CA GLU A 58 -35.54 1.42 9.47
C GLU A 58 -36.70 0.46 9.14
N ILE A 59 -36.89 -0.59 9.97
CA ILE A 59 -37.99 -1.55 9.78
C ILE A 59 -39.33 -0.95 10.20
N MET A 60 -39.36 -0.24 11.32
CA MET A 60 -40.60 0.32 11.88
C MET A 60 -41.07 1.59 11.17
N MET A 61 -40.14 2.31 10.54
CA MET A 61 -40.39 3.60 9.86
C MET A 61 -39.71 3.62 8.47
N PRO A 62 -40.17 2.78 7.52
CA PRO A 62 -39.50 2.60 6.22
C PRO A 62 -39.49 3.85 5.33
N ASN A 63 -40.32 4.85 5.63
CA ASN A 63 -40.39 6.12 4.89
C ASN A 63 -39.45 7.19 5.44
N LEU A 64 -38.71 6.89 6.52
CA LEU A 64 -37.77 7.83 7.11
C LEU A 64 -36.41 7.72 6.39
N ASP A 65 -35.91 8.82 5.86
CA ASP A 65 -34.60 8.84 5.20
C ASP A 65 -33.45 8.72 6.21
N THR A 66 -32.23 8.50 5.70
CA THR A 66 -31.03 8.32 6.54
C THR A 66 -30.81 9.47 7.53
N LYS A 67 -31.17 10.70 7.15
CA LYS A 67 -31.00 11.90 7.98
C LYS A 67 -32.04 11.95 9.10
N GLY A 68 -33.28 11.56 8.81
CA GLY A 68 -34.36 11.41 9.78
C GLY A 68 -34.09 10.30 10.79
N ILE A 69 -33.59 9.14 10.35
CA ILE A 69 -33.22 8.03 11.26
C ILE A 69 -32.12 8.49 12.24
N TYR A 70 -31.11 9.18 11.73
CA TYR A 70 -30.01 9.70 12.55
C TYR A 70 -30.50 10.73 13.59
N GLN A 71 -31.34 11.68 13.17
CA GLN A 71 -31.90 12.70 14.07
C GLN A 71 -32.74 12.06 15.18
N MET A 72 -33.54 11.05 14.84
CA MET A 72 -34.36 10.30 15.80
C MET A 72 -33.51 9.54 16.83
N LEU A 73 -32.46 8.82 16.38
CA LEU A 73 -31.57 8.12 17.30
C LEU A 73 -30.82 9.09 18.20
N LYS A 74 -30.43 10.27 17.69
CA LYS A 74 -29.82 11.34 18.47
C LYS A 74 -30.75 11.91 19.53
N GLU A 75 -32.02 12.12 19.23
CA GLU A 75 -33.04 12.59 20.18
C GLU A 75 -33.30 11.58 21.31
N HIS A 76 -33.09 10.28 21.06
CA HIS A 76 -33.23 9.21 22.05
C HIS A 76 -31.92 8.88 22.79
N GLY A 77 -30.87 9.69 22.62
CA GLY A 77 -29.56 9.51 23.27
C GLY A 77 -28.75 8.32 22.73
N LEU A 78 -29.10 7.82 21.55
CA LEU A 78 -28.46 6.68 20.88
C LEU A 78 -27.56 7.13 19.73
N HIS A 79 -26.81 8.20 19.99
CA HIS A 79 -25.82 8.77 19.09
C HIS A 79 -24.45 8.68 19.77
N ASN A 80 -23.50 8.07 19.08
CA ASN A 80 -22.16 7.82 19.61
C ASN A 80 -21.19 8.92 19.17
N ASP A 81 -21.09 10.00 19.96
CA ASP A 81 -19.87 10.79 20.02
C ASP A 81 -18.92 10.10 21.03
N ASN A 82 -17.94 9.37 20.51
CA ASN A 82 -16.91 8.61 21.25
C ASN A 82 -17.39 7.40 22.09
N GLN A 83 -17.23 6.20 21.52
CA GLN A 83 -16.34 5.14 22.04
C GLN A 83 -16.58 3.82 21.31
N ASN A 84 -15.51 3.26 20.74
CA ASN A 84 -15.42 1.87 20.34
C ASN A 84 -15.62 0.97 21.57
N SER A 85 -16.81 0.40 21.73
CA SER A 85 -17.01 -0.82 22.51
C SER A 85 -17.53 -1.93 21.60
N THR A 86 -16.67 -2.34 20.66
CA THR A 86 -16.73 -3.73 20.16
C THR A 86 -16.70 -4.66 21.38
N PRO A 87 -17.52 -5.73 21.44
CA PRO A 87 -17.31 -6.80 22.42
C PRO A 87 -15.84 -7.23 22.34
N PRO A 88 -15.21 -7.69 23.44
CA PRO A 88 -13.80 -8.02 23.43
C PRO A 88 -13.55 -9.01 22.30
N LYS A 89 -12.95 -8.52 21.21
CA LYS A 89 -12.38 -9.37 20.19
C LYS A 89 -11.34 -10.18 20.96
N GLN A 90 -11.51 -11.50 21.04
CA GLN A 90 -10.34 -12.31 21.31
C GLN A 90 -9.31 -11.89 20.27
N PRO A 91 -8.12 -11.43 20.69
CA PRO A 91 -7.13 -10.97 19.74
C PRO A 91 -6.89 -12.10 18.73
N ASN A 92 -6.81 -11.75 17.45
CA ASN A 92 -6.23 -12.64 16.45
C ASN A 92 -4.79 -12.92 16.92
N LEU A 93 -4.61 -13.96 17.73
CA LEU A 93 -3.33 -14.35 18.30
C LEU A 93 -2.41 -14.70 17.13
N LYS A 94 -1.53 -13.77 16.75
CA LYS A 94 -0.25 -14.16 16.19
C LYS A 94 0.49 -14.87 17.31
N LEU A 95 0.73 -16.18 17.16
CA LEU A 95 1.55 -16.96 18.09
C LEU A 95 2.92 -16.31 18.21
N THR A 96 3.31 -15.92 19.43
CA THR A 96 4.68 -15.56 19.74
C THR A 96 5.43 -16.78 20.27
N LYS A 97 6.78 -16.72 20.34
CA LYS A 97 7.57 -17.81 20.94
C LYS A 97 7.15 -18.11 22.39
N ASN A 98 6.68 -17.10 23.12
CA ASN A 98 6.25 -17.23 24.52
C ASN A 98 4.88 -17.93 24.66
N ASP A 99 4.14 -18.07 23.57
CA ASP A 99 2.84 -18.73 23.55
C ASP A 99 2.95 -20.24 23.29
N ILE A 100 4.15 -20.75 23.00
CA ILE A 100 4.38 -22.15 22.61
C ILE A 100 5.24 -22.83 23.67
N ARG A 101 4.78 -23.98 24.17
CA ARG A 101 5.55 -24.83 25.09
C ARG A 101 5.39 -26.31 24.74
N PRO A 102 6.28 -27.19 25.20
CA PRO A 102 6.04 -28.63 25.15
C PRO A 102 4.75 -29.02 25.90
N MET A 103 4.05 -30.04 25.39
CA MET A 103 2.94 -30.65 26.12
C MET A 103 3.44 -31.44 27.34
N THR A 104 2.64 -31.45 28.39
CA THR A 104 2.85 -32.33 29.56
C THR A 104 2.32 -33.74 29.30
N ASP A 105 2.81 -34.74 30.03
CA ASP A 105 2.34 -36.12 29.88
C ASP A 105 0.83 -36.30 30.11
N ALA A 106 0.26 -35.53 31.03
CA ALA A 106 -1.18 -35.53 31.30
C ALA A 106 -1.98 -34.97 30.10
N GLU A 107 -1.50 -33.90 29.48
CA GLU A 107 -2.12 -33.31 28.29
C GLU A 107 -1.99 -34.25 27.08
N ILE A 108 -0.85 -34.90 26.91
CA ILE A 108 -0.64 -35.90 25.85
C ILE A 108 -1.64 -37.05 26.03
N THR A 109 -1.74 -37.61 27.25
CA THR A 109 -2.71 -38.69 27.55
C THR A 109 -4.14 -38.23 27.31
N SER A 110 -4.49 -37.01 27.71
CA SER A 110 -5.82 -36.44 27.50
C SER A 110 -6.16 -36.31 26.01
N VAL A 111 -5.24 -35.78 25.20
CA VAL A 111 -5.44 -35.65 23.75
C VAL A 111 -5.53 -37.00 23.07
N CYS A 112 -4.62 -37.93 23.41
CA CYS A 112 -4.62 -39.27 22.84
C CYS A 112 -5.95 -39.98 23.11
N SER A 113 -6.49 -39.86 24.32
CA SER A 113 -7.80 -40.42 24.68
C SER A 113 -8.95 -39.70 23.95
N ALA A 114 -9.03 -38.37 24.04
CA ALA A 114 -10.15 -37.61 23.49
C ALA A 114 -10.24 -37.65 21.96
N LYS A 115 -9.10 -37.79 21.27
CA LYS A 115 -9.03 -37.81 19.80
C LYS A 115 -8.72 -39.19 19.23
N GLN A 116 -8.59 -40.20 20.10
CA GLN A 116 -8.22 -41.57 19.76
C GLN A 116 -6.95 -41.63 18.89
N ILE A 117 -5.91 -40.90 19.33
CA ILE A 117 -4.62 -40.80 18.64
C ILE A 117 -3.61 -41.71 19.33
N SER A 118 -2.77 -42.40 18.56
CA SER A 118 -1.65 -43.18 19.09
C SER A 118 -0.66 -42.27 19.82
N ARG A 119 -0.39 -42.60 21.09
CA ARG A 119 0.59 -41.87 21.92
C ARG A 119 1.99 -41.94 21.33
N GLU A 120 2.39 -43.10 20.83
CA GLU A 120 3.69 -43.29 20.19
C GLU A 120 3.83 -42.44 18.93
N ALA A 121 2.81 -42.46 18.06
CA ALA A 121 2.80 -41.66 16.84
C ALA A 121 2.85 -40.16 17.15
N LEU A 122 2.10 -39.69 18.15
CA LEU A 122 2.08 -38.27 18.55
C LEU A 122 3.44 -37.81 19.09
N LEU A 123 4.12 -38.65 19.87
CA LEU A 123 5.43 -38.34 20.46
C LEU A 123 6.54 -38.15 19.41
N LYS A 124 6.42 -38.77 18.23
CA LYS A 124 7.38 -38.58 17.12
C LYS A 124 7.52 -37.13 16.65
N PHE A 125 6.54 -36.27 16.93
CA PHE A 125 6.51 -34.87 16.45
C PHE A 125 6.77 -33.83 17.52
N ALA A 126 7.17 -34.24 18.73
CA ALA A 126 7.39 -33.35 19.88
C ALA A 126 6.19 -32.40 20.09
N PRO A 127 5.04 -32.91 20.56
CA PRO A 127 3.78 -32.17 20.50
C PRO A 127 3.82 -30.92 21.39
N TYR A 128 3.27 -29.81 20.87
CA TYR A 128 3.28 -28.50 21.53
C TYR A 128 1.90 -28.14 22.07
N ALA A 129 1.88 -27.34 23.13
CA ALA A 129 0.69 -26.73 23.70
C ALA A 129 0.80 -25.21 23.66
N HIS A 130 -0.36 -24.55 23.64
CA HIS A 130 -0.43 -23.13 23.92
C HIS A 130 -0.11 -22.88 25.41
N ALA A 131 0.67 -21.84 25.70
CA ALA A 131 1.13 -21.55 27.05
C ALA A 131 -0.02 -21.21 28.02
N ARG A 132 -1.11 -20.64 27.52
CA ARG A 132 -2.20 -20.06 28.32
C ARG A 132 -3.60 -20.62 28.02
N GLU A 133 -3.73 -21.42 26.96
CA GLU A 133 -5.03 -21.92 26.51
C GLU A 133 -4.96 -23.45 26.40
N PRO A 134 -6.06 -24.18 26.60
CA PRO A 134 -6.08 -25.65 26.55
C PRO A 134 -6.09 -26.16 25.10
N LEU A 135 -5.06 -25.78 24.34
CA LEU A 135 -4.91 -26.03 22.91
C LEU A 135 -3.62 -26.81 22.63
N MET A 136 -3.74 -27.87 21.84
CA MET A 136 -2.61 -28.51 21.18
C MET A 136 -2.28 -27.72 19.91
N LEU A 137 -0.99 -27.46 19.71
CA LEU A 137 -0.43 -26.77 18.55
C LEU A 137 0.32 -27.79 17.69
N ILE A 138 -0.08 -27.88 16.43
CA ILE A 138 0.44 -28.83 15.45
C ILE A 138 1.26 -28.03 14.43
N PRO A 139 2.59 -28.19 14.40
CA PRO A 139 3.44 -27.42 13.51
C PRO A 139 3.40 -27.94 12.07
N ALA A 140 3.44 -27.02 11.12
CA ALA A 140 3.67 -27.28 9.71
C ALA A 140 4.96 -26.56 9.26
N PHE A 141 5.68 -27.18 8.33
CA PHE A 141 6.99 -26.70 7.86
C PHE A 141 7.01 -26.59 6.33
N GLU A 142 7.81 -25.66 5.84
CA GLU A 142 8.25 -25.66 4.44
C GLU A 142 9.52 -26.52 4.32
N PRO A 143 9.76 -27.18 3.17
CA PRO A 143 10.94 -28.04 2.99
C PRO A 143 12.28 -27.31 3.09
N ASP A 144 12.32 -26.02 2.78
CA ASP A 144 13.51 -25.19 2.83
C ASP A 144 13.85 -24.68 4.25
N ASN A 145 12.94 -24.82 5.22
CA ASN A 145 13.13 -24.32 6.57
C ASN A 145 12.46 -25.17 7.66
N LEU A 146 13.12 -26.27 8.02
CA LEU A 146 12.67 -27.16 9.09
C LEU A 146 12.94 -26.62 10.51
N SER A 147 13.79 -25.61 10.65
CA SER A 147 14.14 -25.04 11.96
C SER A 147 13.00 -24.24 12.58
N LYS A 148 12.07 -23.75 11.76
CA LYS A 148 11.00 -22.84 12.16
C LYS A 148 9.70 -23.22 11.44
N ALA A 149 8.67 -23.56 12.21
CA ALA A 149 7.34 -23.81 11.65
C ALA A 149 6.83 -22.56 10.90
N CYS A 150 6.36 -22.75 9.67
CA CYS A 150 5.74 -21.71 8.84
C CYS A 150 4.27 -21.52 9.21
N GLY A 151 3.63 -22.55 9.78
CA GLY A 151 2.27 -22.48 10.27
C GLY A 151 1.98 -23.38 11.45
N TRP A 152 0.91 -23.03 12.17
CA TRP A 152 0.45 -23.75 13.34
C TRP A 152 -1.05 -24.02 13.21
N LEU A 153 -1.42 -25.29 13.15
CA LEU A 153 -2.79 -25.73 13.38
C LEU A 153 -3.03 -25.79 14.89
N ARG A 154 -4.26 -25.53 15.32
CA ARG A 154 -4.64 -25.64 16.74
C ARG A 154 -5.91 -26.44 16.92
N CYS A 155 -5.98 -27.19 18.01
CA CYS A 155 -7.19 -27.90 18.40
C CYS A 155 -7.28 -28.02 19.92
N ARG A 156 -8.50 -28.10 20.46
CA ARG A 156 -8.70 -28.24 21.90
C ARG A 156 -8.30 -29.63 22.40
N PHE A 157 -7.79 -29.70 23.62
CA PHE A 157 -7.44 -30.98 24.25
C PHE A 157 -8.63 -31.92 24.38
N ASP A 158 -9.81 -31.37 24.67
CA ASP A 158 -11.08 -32.08 24.84
C ASP A 158 -11.74 -32.52 23.51
N GLY A 159 -11.14 -32.22 22.36
CA GLY A 159 -11.72 -32.57 21.05
C GLY A 159 -12.83 -31.63 20.56
N ALA A 160 -13.30 -30.69 21.40
CA ALA A 160 -14.37 -29.78 21.00
C ALA A 160 -13.91 -28.81 19.88
N PRO A 161 -14.84 -28.40 19.00
CA PRO A 161 -14.55 -27.37 18.01
C PRO A 161 -14.15 -26.04 18.64
N ILE A 162 -13.36 -25.25 17.91
CA ILE A 162 -13.01 -23.88 18.27
C ILE A 162 -13.97 -22.94 17.55
N ILE A 163 -14.60 -22.04 18.30
CA ILE A 163 -15.44 -20.98 17.73
C ILE A 163 -14.54 -19.80 17.35
N LEU A 164 -14.52 -19.47 16.06
CA LEU A 164 -13.75 -18.34 15.54
C LEU A 164 -14.45 -17.00 15.82
N GLY A 165 -13.73 -15.89 15.70
CA GLY A 165 -14.27 -14.54 15.95
C GLY A 165 -15.45 -14.13 15.05
N ASN A 166 -15.71 -14.87 13.97
CA ASN A 166 -16.87 -14.71 13.09
C ASN A 166 -18.03 -15.66 13.43
N GLY A 167 -17.97 -16.38 14.56
CA GLY A 167 -18.97 -17.34 15.00
C GLY A 167 -18.88 -18.72 14.35
N LYS A 168 -17.97 -18.94 13.38
CA LYS A 168 -17.81 -20.24 12.71
C LYS A 168 -17.16 -21.24 13.67
N SER A 169 -17.77 -22.42 13.79
CA SER A 169 -17.23 -23.57 14.53
C SER A 169 -16.28 -24.36 13.64
N VAL A 170 -15.00 -24.49 14.03
CA VAL A 170 -13.96 -25.18 13.26
C VAL A 170 -13.16 -26.08 14.19
N LYS A 171 -12.97 -27.36 13.83
CA LYS A 171 -12.24 -28.33 14.67
C LYS A 171 -10.73 -28.08 14.72
N TYR A 172 -10.12 -27.74 13.58
CA TYR A 172 -8.67 -27.60 13.42
C TYR A 172 -8.30 -26.29 12.70
N PRO A 173 -8.66 -25.10 13.22
CA PRO A 173 -8.31 -23.86 12.55
C PRO A 173 -6.79 -23.63 12.58
N ILE A 174 -6.27 -23.04 11.50
CA ILE A 174 -4.91 -22.51 11.47
C ILE A 174 -4.82 -21.22 12.28
N VAL A 175 -3.67 -20.96 12.89
CA VAL A 175 -3.40 -19.73 13.65
C VAL A 175 -3.22 -18.56 12.69
N SER A 176 -3.84 -17.42 13.00
CA SER A 176 -3.80 -16.21 12.18
C SER A 176 -2.36 -15.76 11.89
N GLY A 177 -2.05 -15.55 10.61
CA GLY A 177 -0.71 -15.16 10.15
C GLY A 177 0.26 -16.32 9.90
N SER A 178 -0.20 -17.56 10.06
CA SER A 178 0.51 -18.76 9.59
C SER A 178 0.46 -18.84 8.06
N VAL A 179 1.51 -19.40 7.47
CA VAL A 179 1.50 -19.90 6.09
C VAL A 179 1.18 -21.40 6.15
N HIS A 180 0.56 -21.93 5.10
CA HIS A 180 0.36 -23.38 4.99
C HIS A 180 1.70 -24.07 4.73
N GLY A 181 1.83 -25.31 5.18
CA GLY A 181 3.03 -26.13 5.03
C GLY A 181 2.69 -27.60 5.25
N LEU A 182 3.71 -28.44 5.34
CA LEU A 182 3.54 -29.88 5.53
C LEU A 182 3.69 -30.29 6.99
N PHE A 183 2.75 -31.11 7.46
CA PHE A 183 2.83 -31.79 8.75
C PHE A 183 3.81 -32.98 8.67
N GLY A 184 4.57 -33.23 9.73
CA GLY A 184 5.44 -34.40 9.84
C GLY A 184 6.76 -34.36 9.03
N LEU A 185 7.07 -33.20 8.44
CA LEU A 185 8.22 -33.06 7.55
C LEU A 185 9.59 -33.28 8.22
N LYS A 186 9.74 -32.95 9.51
CA LYS A 186 10.96 -33.23 10.27
C LYS A 186 11.26 -34.73 10.33
N THR A 187 10.26 -35.53 10.68
CA THR A 187 10.39 -37.00 10.76
C THR A 187 10.72 -37.59 9.39
N LEU A 188 10.09 -37.12 8.31
CA LEU A 188 10.45 -37.56 6.95
C LEU A 188 11.89 -37.20 6.57
N THR A 189 12.37 -36.04 7.00
CA THR A 189 13.74 -35.59 6.74
C THR A 189 14.76 -36.42 7.51
N ASP A 190 14.44 -36.77 8.76
CA ASP A 190 15.32 -37.56 9.63
C ASP A 190 15.36 -39.05 9.20
N GLU A 191 14.21 -39.63 8.83
CA GLU A 191 14.10 -41.05 8.46
C GLU A 191 14.50 -41.34 6.99
N GLN A 192 14.44 -40.34 6.10
CA GLN A 192 14.72 -40.49 4.66
C GLN A 192 14.05 -41.71 3.99
N PRO A 193 12.74 -41.92 4.21
CA PRO A 193 12.05 -43.15 3.78
C PRO A 193 12.02 -43.26 2.24
N GLU A 194 11.98 -44.49 1.71
CA GLU A 194 11.78 -44.71 0.26
C GLU A 194 10.32 -44.48 -0.15
N THR A 195 9.38 -44.78 0.74
CA THR A 195 7.94 -44.71 0.50
C THR A 195 7.29 -43.68 1.41
N ILE A 196 6.45 -42.80 0.87
CA ILE A 196 5.72 -41.75 1.60
C ILE A 196 4.22 -41.88 1.36
N VAL A 197 3.43 -41.80 2.43
CA VAL A 197 1.98 -41.64 2.38
C VAL A 197 1.64 -40.16 2.48
N PHE A 198 1.02 -39.59 1.45
CA PHE A 198 0.52 -38.21 1.46
C PHE A 198 -0.99 -38.21 1.71
N ALA A 199 -1.38 -37.74 2.89
CA ALA A 199 -2.76 -37.73 3.34
C ALA A 199 -3.38 -36.32 3.31
N GLU A 200 -4.71 -36.23 3.38
CA GLU A 200 -5.42 -34.96 3.30
C GLU A 200 -5.15 -34.06 4.51
N ALA A 201 -5.29 -34.59 5.72
CA ALA A 201 -5.09 -33.84 6.95
C ALA A 201 -4.11 -34.53 7.92
N TRP A 202 -3.68 -33.75 8.93
CA TRP A 202 -2.67 -34.21 9.90
C TRP A 202 -3.11 -35.45 10.69
N ARG A 203 -4.43 -35.67 10.90
CA ARG A 203 -4.93 -36.86 11.61
C ARG A 203 -4.79 -38.12 10.78
N ASP A 204 -5.03 -38.02 9.48
CA ASP A 204 -4.88 -39.10 8.52
C ASP A 204 -3.42 -39.54 8.40
N ALA A 205 -2.52 -38.55 8.27
CA ALA A 205 -1.09 -38.81 8.31
C ALA A 205 -0.70 -39.47 9.63
N LEU A 206 -1.19 -38.96 10.76
CA LEU A 206 -0.88 -39.51 12.08
C LEU A 206 -1.42 -40.94 12.28
N ALA A 207 -2.58 -41.26 11.70
CA ALA A 207 -3.14 -42.61 11.68
C ALA A 207 -2.23 -43.56 10.88
N ALA A 208 -1.77 -43.16 9.68
CA ALA A 208 -0.80 -43.93 8.92
C ALA A 208 0.53 -44.12 9.69
N ILE A 209 1.03 -43.06 10.35
CA ILE A 209 2.23 -43.13 11.19
C ILE A 209 2.06 -44.12 12.35
N SER A 210 0.84 -44.25 12.90
CA SER A 210 0.56 -45.23 13.97
C SER A 210 0.70 -46.69 13.53
N LEU A 211 0.55 -46.97 12.23
CA LEU A 211 0.83 -48.27 11.61
C LEU A 211 2.30 -48.39 11.12
N GLY A 212 3.14 -47.39 11.41
CA GLY A 212 4.56 -47.38 11.06
C GLY A 212 4.85 -46.93 9.61
N TYR A 213 3.96 -46.16 8.97
CA TYR A 213 4.26 -45.53 7.69
C TYR A 213 4.94 -44.16 7.87
N ALA A 214 5.80 -43.81 6.94
CA ALA A 214 6.25 -42.45 6.76
C ALA A 214 5.13 -41.65 6.07
N ALA A 215 4.52 -40.68 6.76
CA ALA A 215 3.41 -39.92 6.22
C ALA A 215 3.51 -38.41 6.47
N THR A 216 2.88 -37.65 5.59
CA THR A 216 2.75 -36.19 5.66
C THR A 216 1.38 -35.75 5.16
N ALA A 217 0.97 -34.54 5.51
CA ALA A 217 -0.28 -33.94 5.08
C ALA A 217 -0.18 -32.42 4.95
N SER A 218 -1.03 -31.84 4.11
CA SER A 218 -1.19 -30.39 3.99
C SER A 218 -1.82 -29.80 5.25
N SER A 219 -1.28 -28.71 5.77
CA SER A 219 -1.92 -27.99 6.88
C SER A 219 -3.18 -27.23 6.48
N GLY A 220 -3.50 -27.18 5.18
CA GLY A 220 -4.72 -26.55 4.64
C GLY A 220 -5.80 -27.52 4.15
N GLY A 221 -5.59 -28.84 4.30
CA GLY A 221 -6.51 -29.87 3.80
C GLY A 221 -6.62 -29.90 2.27
N ALA A 222 -7.71 -30.46 1.75
CA ALA A 222 -7.94 -30.69 0.31
C ALA A 222 -7.88 -29.44 -0.60
N SER A 223 -7.92 -28.21 -0.08
CA SER A 223 -7.87 -27.01 -0.93
C SER A 223 -6.46 -26.49 -1.22
N THR A 224 -5.44 -27.03 -0.56
CA THR A 224 -4.13 -26.35 -0.46
C THR A 224 -2.99 -27.21 -0.98
N TRP A 225 -2.22 -26.65 -1.90
CA TRP A 225 -1.01 -27.23 -2.48
C TRP A 225 -0.01 -26.11 -2.87
N TYR A 226 1.28 -26.35 -2.69
CA TYR A 226 2.36 -25.46 -3.17
C TYR A 226 3.48 -26.27 -3.80
N ASP A 227 3.99 -25.83 -4.93
CA ASP A 227 5.07 -26.52 -5.65
C ASP A 227 6.41 -26.48 -4.90
N THR A 228 6.55 -25.57 -3.92
CA THR A 228 7.68 -25.57 -2.98
C THR A 228 7.79 -26.86 -2.18
N TRP A 229 6.71 -27.67 -2.13
CA TRP A 229 6.66 -28.95 -1.42
C TRP A 229 7.23 -30.13 -2.23
N LEU A 230 7.38 -29.99 -3.55
CA LEU A 230 7.87 -31.05 -4.44
C LEU A 230 9.19 -31.69 -4.00
N PRO A 231 10.20 -30.95 -3.49
CA PRO A 231 11.47 -31.55 -3.07
C PRO A 231 11.33 -32.68 -2.04
N VAL A 232 10.25 -32.70 -1.24
CA VAL A 232 9.97 -33.75 -0.24
C VAL A 232 9.72 -35.11 -0.87
N PHE A 233 9.11 -35.10 -2.06
CA PHE A 233 8.67 -36.30 -2.75
C PHE A 233 9.67 -36.78 -3.81
N LYS A 234 10.79 -36.07 -3.96
CA LYS A 234 11.78 -36.36 -5.00
C LYS A 234 12.37 -37.77 -4.83
N ASP A 235 12.34 -38.55 -5.91
CA ASP A 235 12.86 -39.92 -5.99
C ASP A 235 12.17 -40.92 -5.03
N LYS A 236 10.96 -40.62 -4.52
CA LYS A 236 10.21 -41.47 -3.59
C LYS A 236 9.05 -42.23 -4.26
N ASN A 237 8.63 -43.35 -3.67
CA ASN A 237 7.35 -43.99 -4.01
C ASN A 237 6.24 -43.31 -3.18
N VAL A 238 5.31 -42.62 -3.81
CA VAL A 238 4.29 -41.83 -3.11
C VAL A 238 2.91 -42.47 -3.25
N TYR A 239 2.26 -42.71 -2.11
CA TYR A 239 0.87 -43.15 -2.03
C TYR A 239 0.00 -41.99 -1.54
N ILE A 240 -0.93 -41.55 -2.38
CA ILE A 240 -1.81 -40.43 -2.07
C ILE A 240 -3.15 -40.98 -1.58
N VAL A 241 -3.54 -40.59 -0.37
CA VAL A 241 -4.75 -41.08 0.30
C VAL A 241 -5.56 -39.88 0.80
N MET A 242 -6.58 -39.50 0.04
CA MET A 242 -7.43 -38.35 0.35
C MET A 242 -8.82 -38.81 0.81
N ASP A 243 -9.62 -37.89 1.33
CA ASP A 243 -10.97 -38.20 1.80
C ASP A 243 -11.83 -38.73 0.64
N ARG A 244 -12.76 -39.63 0.96
CA ARG A 244 -13.67 -40.21 -0.05
C ARG A 244 -14.84 -39.29 -0.37
N ASP A 245 -14.51 -38.06 -0.77
CA ASP A 245 -15.45 -37.09 -1.32
C ASP A 245 -14.91 -36.33 -2.53
N ASP A 246 -15.75 -35.50 -3.14
CA ASP A 246 -15.39 -34.70 -4.31
C ASP A 246 -14.16 -33.80 -4.07
N ALA A 247 -13.96 -33.29 -2.84
CA ALA A 247 -12.81 -32.44 -2.52
C ALA A 247 -11.53 -33.25 -2.41
N GLY A 248 -11.58 -34.40 -1.74
CA GLY A 248 -10.46 -35.33 -1.65
C GLY A 248 -10.04 -35.88 -3.01
N VAL A 249 -10.99 -36.22 -3.89
CA VAL A 249 -10.68 -36.67 -5.27
C VAL A 249 -9.92 -35.59 -6.05
N ARG A 250 -10.36 -34.33 -6.01
CA ARG A 250 -9.63 -33.21 -6.66
C ARG A 250 -8.26 -32.98 -6.04
N ALA A 251 -8.15 -33.07 -4.72
CA ALA A 251 -6.87 -32.93 -4.02
C ALA A 251 -5.89 -34.03 -4.43
N ALA A 252 -6.38 -35.26 -4.59
CA ALA A 252 -5.58 -36.41 -5.02
C ALA A 252 -5.04 -36.21 -6.44
N VAL A 253 -5.88 -35.78 -7.39
CA VAL A 253 -5.47 -35.51 -8.78
C VAL A 253 -4.41 -34.41 -8.86
N ARG A 254 -4.63 -33.29 -8.16
CA ARG A 254 -3.68 -32.17 -8.14
C ARG A 254 -2.34 -32.56 -7.54
N ALA A 255 -2.35 -33.23 -6.39
CA ALA A 255 -1.13 -33.70 -5.75
C ALA A 255 -0.43 -34.74 -6.63
N ALA A 256 -1.17 -35.68 -7.23
CA ALA A 256 -0.59 -36.71 -8.07
C ALA A 256 0.11 -36.13 -9.30
N SER A 257 -0.54 -35.17 -9.97
CA SER A 257 0.00 -34.49 -11.15
C SER A 257 1.28 -33.72 -10.85
N ALA A 258 1.32 -33.01 -9.73
CA ALA A 258 2.51 -32.24 -9.32
C ALA A 258 3.65 -33.16 -8.88
N ILE A 259 3.36 -34.14 -8.02
CA ILE A 259 4.36 -35.05 -7.44
C ILE A 259 4.99 -35.95 -8.51
N LEU A 260 4.23 -36.33 -9.55
CA LEU A 260 4.72 -37.19 -10.64
C LEU A 260 5.98 -36.62 -11.32
N ALA A 261 6.12 -35.28 -11.36
CA ALA A 261 7.26 -34.61 -11.96
C ALA A 261 8.60 -34.88 -11.24
N VAL A 262 8.58 -35.32 -9.98
CA VAL A 262 9.77 -35.48 -9.14
C VAL A 262 9.87 -36.84 -8.46
N ALA A 263 8.76 -37.55 -8.26
CA ALA A 263 8.72 -38.83 -7.56
C ALA A 263 9.14 -40.01 -8.46
N LYS A 264 9.58 -41.11 -7.82
CA LYS A 264 9.88 -42.38 -8.49
C LYS A 264 8.61 -43.07 -8.99
N SER A 265 7.54 -43.02 -8.20
CA SER A 265 6.20 -43.47 -8.60
C SER A 265 5.15 -42.75 -7.79
N VAL A 266 3.96 -42.55 -8.36
CA VAL A 266 2.80 -41.99 -7.66
C VAL A 266 1.65 -42.96 -7.79
N ASN A 267 0.99 -43.32 -6.70
CA ASN A 267 -0.16 -44.21 -6.68
C ASN A 267 -1.30 -43.52 -5.90
N VAL A 268 -2.49 -43.47 -6.48
CA VAL A 268 -3.67 -42.92 -5.80
C VAL A 268 -4.46 -44.06 -5.18
N VAL A 269 -4.57 -44.04 -3.85
CA VAL A 269 -5.25 -45.07 -3.07
C VAL A 269 -6.69 -44.66 -2.87
N GLU A 270 -7.63 -45.46 -3.38
CA GLU A 270 -9.05 -45.26 -3.12
C GLU A 270 -9.46 -46.04 -1.88
N LEU A 271 -9.93 -45.33 -0.85
CA LEU A 271 -10.53 -45.95 0.32
C LEU A 271 -11.83 -46.69 -0.07
N PRO A 272 -12.13 -47.86 0.52
CA PRO A 272 -13.26 -48.71 0.14
C PRO A 272 -14.62 -48.20 0.66
N TYR A 273 -14.88 -46.90 0.46
CA TYR A 273 -16.13 -46.23 0.80
C TYR A 273 -16.82 -45.67 -0.44
N GLU A 274 -18.13 -45.46 -0.33
CA GLU A 274 -18.90 -44.75 -1.36
C GLU A 274 -18.44 -43.29 -1.47
N LEU A 275 -18.27 -42.81 -2.71
CA LEU A 275 -17.89 -41.42 -2.97
C LEU A 275 -19.03 -40.48 -2.57
N LYS A 276 -18.77 -39.59 -1.62
CA LYS A 276 -19.73 -38.57 -1.17
C LYS A 276 -19.44 -37.22 -1.83
N LYS A 277 -20.45 -36.35 -1.85
CA LYS A 277 -20.28 -34.98 -2.32
C LYS A 277 -19.46 -34.11 -1.35
N ASP A 278 -19.67 -34.34 -0.07
CA ASP A 278 -19.04 -33.66 1.05
C ASP A 278 -18.96 -34.60 2.25
N HIS A 279 -17.97 -34.37 3.12
CA HIS A 279 -17.79 -35.15 4.36
C HIS A 279 -17.66 -36.64 4.09
N GLY A 280 -16.78 -36.96 3.14
CA GLY A 280 -16.33 -38.32 2.84
C GLY A 280 -15.67 -38.98 4.05
N ASN A 281 -15.58 -40.31 4.01
CA ASN A 281 -14.80 -41.04 4.99
C ASN A 281 -13.30 -40.88 4.68
N ASP A 282 -12.49 -40.71 5.72
CA ASP A 282 -11.07 -40.39 5.64
C ASP A 282 -10.18 -41.60 5.99
N LEU A 283 -8.86 -41.44 5.89
CA LEU A 283 -7.91 -42.53 6.23
C LEU A 283 -7.91 -42.80 7.74
N TYR A 284 -8.18 -41.77 8.55
CA TYR A 284 -8.36 -41.93 9.98
C TYR A 284 -9.55 -42.86 10.29
N ASP A 285 -10.69 -42.73 9.61
CA ASP A 285 -11.85 -43.61 9.76
C ASP A 285 -11.47 -45.07 9.47
N TYR A 286 -10.78 -45.30 8.36
CA TYR A 286 -10.35 -46.64 7.92
C TYR A 286 -9.46 -47.34 8.96
N ILE A 287 -8.45 -46.64 9.47
CA ILE A 287 -7.49 -47.24 10.40
C ILE A 287 -8.06 -47.29 11.82
N CYS A 288 -8.56 -46.16 12.32
CA CYS A 288 -8.85 -45.98 13.75
C CYS A 288 -10.30 -46.29 14.12
N ASN A 289 -11.27 -45.95 13.27
CA ASN A 289 -12.69 -46.21 13.57
C ASN A 289 -13.10 -47.64 13.17
N ASP A 290 -12.65 -48.09 12.00
CA ASP A 290 -12.96 -49.43 11.48
C ASP A 290 -11.92 -50.48 11.91
N GLY A 291 -10.81 -50.07 12.54
CA GLY A 291 -9.83 -50.97 13.15
C GLY A 291 -8.93 -51.74 12.17
N HIS A 292 -8.72 -51.22 10.95
CA HIS A 292 -7.93 -51.90 9.94
C HIS A 292 -6.43 -51.89 10.28
N THR A 293 -5.76 -52.99 9.97
CA THR A 293 -4.35 -53.21 10.32
C THR A 293 -3.39 -52.70 9.25
N LYS A 294 -2.08 -52.73 9.55
CA LYS A 294 -1.03 -52.43 8.57
C LYS A 294 -1.16 -53.30 7.31
N ASP A 295 -1.41 -54.60 7.49
CA ASP A 295 -1.57 -55.56 6.40
C ASP A 295 -2.76 -55.23 5.49
N ASP A 296 -3.83 -54.64 6.04
CA ASP A 296 -5.00 -54.24 5.26
C ASP A 296 -4.71 -53.01 4.42
N LEU A 297 -4.01 -52.01 4.98
CA LEU A 297 -3.57 -50.85 4.23
C LEU A 297 -2.50 -51.20 3.19
N ASP A 298 -1.59 -52.14 3.48
CA ASP A 298 -0.60 -52.65 2.52
C ASP A 298 -1.29 -53.30 1.32
N LYS A 299 -2.34 -54.10 1.53
CA LYS A 299 -3.16 -54.67 0.44
C LYS A 299 -3.84 -53.58 -0.38
N LEU A 300 -4.39 -52.55 0.27
CA LEU A 300 -5.06 -51.45 -0.40
C LEU A 300 -4.08 -50.63 -1.26
N MET A 301 -2.89 -50.35 -0.74
CA MET A 301 -1.81 -49.68 -1.47
C MET A 301 -1.26 -50.53 -2.61
N ALA A 302 -1.07 -51.83 -2.41
CA ALA A 302 -0.61 -52.73 -3.47
C ALA A 302 -1.61 -52.85 -4.62
N GLY A 303 -2.91 -52.69 -4.35
CA GLY A 303 -3.97 -52.63 -5.36
C GLY A 303 -4.22 -51.23 -5.94
N ALA A 304 -3.52 -50.20 -5.45
CA ALA A 304 -3.73 -48.82 -5.89
C ALA A 304 -3.26 -48.62 -7.33
N LYS A 305 -4.01 -47.82 -8.09
CA LYS A 305 -3.67 -47.52 -9.48
C LYS A 305 -2.48 -46.55 -9.49
N GLN A 306 -1.41 -46.93 -10.19
CA GLN A 306 -0.31 -46.02 -10.48
C GLN A 306 -0.81 -44.86 -11.35
N TRP A 307 -0.53 -43.64 -10.89
CA TRP A 307 -0.77 -42.42 -11.63
C TRP A 307 0.28 -42.31 -12.74
N ILE A 308 -0.20 -42.27 -13.97
CA ILE A 308 0.58 -42.03 -15.17
C ILE A 308 0.11 -40.72 -15.79
N GLN A 309 1.02 -39.98 -16.39
CA GLN A 309 0.67 -38.79 -17.14
C GLN A 309 -0.16 -39.23 -18.35
N ASP A 310 -1.41 -38.79 -18.43
CA ASP A 310 -2.14 -38.85 -19.70
C ASP A 310 -1.46 -37.85 -20.64
N ASP A 311 -0.61 -38.36 -21.55
CA ASP A 311 -0.04 -37.57 -22.65
C ASP A 311 -1.12 -37.10 -23.65
N ASP A 312 -2.38 -37.45 -23.42
CA ASP A 312 -3.53 -37.17 -24.29
C ASP A 312 -4.62 -36.30 -23.63
N ALA A 313 -4.25 -35.35 -22.77
CA ALA A 313 -5.10 -34.18 -22.51
C ALA A 313 -4.82 -33.07 -23.54
N GLN A 314 -4.70 -33.41 -24.83
CA GLN A 314 -5.03 -32.45 -25.85
C GLN A 314 -6.53 -32.19 -25.75
N THR A 315 -6.90 -30.99 -25.31
CA THR A 315 -8.22 -30.44 -25.58
C THR A 315 -8.33 -30.28 -27.10
N GLU A 316 -8.70 -31.34 -27.80
CA GLU A 316 -8.96 -31.24 -29.23
C GLU A 316 -10.17 -30.30 -29.42
N PRO A 317 -10.02 -29.21 -30.19
CA PRO A 317 -11.14 -28.37 -30.54
C PRO A 317 -12.08 -29.16 -31.44
N LEU A 318 -13.23 -29.59 -30.91
CA LEU A 318 -14.34 -30.03 -31.76
C LEU A 318 -14.93 -28.81 -32.45
N SER A 319 -14.65 -28.64 -33.75
CA SER A 319 -15.28 -27.62 -34.59
C SER A 319 -16.70 -28.07 -34.97
N ASP A 320 -17.73 -27.28 -34.67
CA ASP A 320 -19.11 -27.53 -35.15
C ASP A 320 -19.35 -27.00 -36.58
N GLY A 321 -18.27 -26.68 -37.30
CA GLY A 321 -18.31 -26.09 -38.63
C GLY A 321 -18.69 -24.60 -38.65
N LYS A 322 -19.00 -23.96 -37.51
CA LYS A 322 -19.27 -22.50 -37.47
C LYS A 322 -18.68 -21.75 -36.27
N ASN A 323 -18.24 -22.38 -35.17
CA ASN A 323 -17.51 -21.75 -34.07
C ASN A 323 -16.55 -22.72 -33.34
N THR A 324 -15.39 -22.21 -32.89
CA THR A 324 -14.47 -22.91 -31.97
C THR A 324 -14.87 -22.63 -30.52
N HIS A 325 -15.29 -23.65 -29.77
CA HIS A 325 -15.63 -23.53 -28.34
C HIS A 325 -14.61 -24.27 -27.45
N ILE A 326 -14.36 -23.76 -26.25
CA ILE A 326 -13.50 -24.43 -25.26
C ILE A 326 -14.36 -25.45 -24.51
N VAL A 327 -14.07 -26.71 -24.74
CA VAL A 327 -14.72 -27.83 -24.07
C VAL A 327 -13.79 -28.30 -22.97
N LEU A 328 -14.13 -27.96 -21.73
CA LEU A 328 -13.35 -28.38 -20.57
C LEU A 328 -13.81 -29.77 -20.13
N ASP A 329 -12.85 -30.66 -19.91
CA ASP A 329 -13.11 -32.02 -19.43
C ASP A 329 -13.33 -32.07 -17.90
N ASN A 330 -12.93 -31.02 -17.18
CA ASN A 330 -13.14 -30.84 -15.74
C ASN A 330 -13.63 -29.41 -15.37
N ASP A 331 -14.15 -29.25 -14.15
CA ASP A 331 -14.70 -27.99 -13.60
C ASP A 331 -13.70 -27.25 -12.68
N GLU A 332 -12.41 -27.48 -12.87
CA GLU A 332 -11.37 -26.95 -11.99
C GLU A 332 -11.09 -25.46 -12.26
N VAL A 333 -10.99 -24.70 -11.16
CA VAL A 333 -10.87 -23.24 -11.18
C VAL A 333 -9.58 -22.77 -11.88
N ASP A 334 -8.48 -23.51 -11.74
CA ASP A 334 -7.20 -23.20 -12.37
C ASP A 334 -7.25 -23.38 -13.89
N THR A 335 -7.91 -24.43 -14.37
CA THR A 335 -8.16 -24.66 -15.80
C THR A 335 -8.99 -23.53 -16.39
N PHE A 336 -10.09 -23.14 -15.73
CA PHE A 336 -10.88 -21.98 -16.13
C PHE A 336 -10.05 -20.70 -16.16
N SER A 337 -9.17 -20.50 -15.19
CA SER A 337 -8.36 -19.28 -15.07
C SER A 337 -7.26 -19.20 -16.15
N ARG A 338 -6.59 -20.32 -16.46
CA ARG A 338 -5.59 -20.40 -17.54
C ARG A 338 -6.23 -20.14 -18.90
N GLU A 339 -7.35 -20.80 -19.19
CA GLU A 339 -8.07 -20.62 -20.45
C GLU A 339 -8.72 -19.23 -20.54
N PHE A 340 -9.17 -18.67 -19.42
CA PHE A 340 -9.65 -17.29 -19.35
C PHE A 340 -8.56 -16.29 -19.73
N GLU A 341 -7.36 -16.40 -19.16
CA GLU A 341 -6.28 -15.44 -19.45
C GLU A 341 -5.84 -15.56 -20.91
N LYS A 342 -5.70 -16.79 -21.43
CA LYS A 342 -5.43 -17.04 -22.84
C LYS A 342 -6.51 -16.43 -23.75
N TRP A 343 -7.78 -16.70 -23.44
CA TRP A 343 -8.91 -16.11 -24.17
C TRP A 343 -8.91 -14.59 -24.11
N SER A 344 -8.62 -13.99 -22.96
CA SER A 344 -8.61 -12.54 -22.79
C SER A 344 -7.54 -11.89 -23.67
N ILE A 345 -6.37 -12.51 -23.76
CA ILE A 345 -5.30 -12.06 -24.67
C ILE A 345 -5.74 -12.21 -26.12
N ASP A 346 -6.21 -13.40 -26.51
CA ASP A 346 -6.50 -13.74 -27.91
C ASP A 346 -7.74 -13.02 -28.47
N LYS A 347 -8.78 -12.85 -27.66
CA LYS A 347 -10.08 -12.30 -28.09
C LYS A 347 -10.30 -10.86 -27.67
N CYS A 348 -9.78 -10.44 -26.53
CA CYS A 348 -9.93 -9.08 -26.03
C CYS A 348 -8.67 -8.22 -26.23
N GLY A 349 -7.50 -8.82 -26.51
CA GLY A 349 -6.23 -8.09 -26.53
C GLY A 349 -5.86 -7.54 -25.15
N VAL A 350 -6.39 -8.15 -24.09
CA VAL A 350 -6.24 -7.73 -22.70
C VAL A 350 -5.43 -8.78 -21.95
N ARG A 351 -4.42 -8.33 -21.23
CA ARG A 351 -3.68 -9.15 -20.28
C ARG A 351 -3.86 -8.60 -18.88
N HIS A 352 -4.13 -9.45 -17.90
CA HIS A 352 -4.38 -9.01 -16.53
C HIS A 352 -3.11 -9.03 -15.69
N ARG A 353 -2.99 -8.10 -14.76
CA ARG A 353 -1.92 -8.06 -13.75
C ARG A 353 -2.51 -7.74 -12.38
N TYR A 354 -1.89 -8.28 -11.34
CA TYR A 354 -2.31 -8.04 -9.96
C TYR A 354 -1.12 -7.97 -9.01
N ASN A 355 -1.07 -6.95 -8.15
CA ASN A 355 -0.28 -6.98 -6.92
C ASN A 355 -1.04 -6.30 -5.77
N THR A 356 -0.56 -6.49 -4.55
CA THR A 356 -1.22 -5.94 -3.34
C THR A 356 -1.13 -4.43 -3.20
N ILE A 357 -0.22 -3.77 -3.94
CA ILE A 357 0.05 -2.32 -3.85
C ILE A 357 -0.81 -1.55 -4.86
N ASP A 358 -0.82 -1.98 -6.11
CA ASP A 358 -1.50 -1.35 -7.23
C ASP A 358 -2.90 -1.90 -7.48
N GLY A 359 -3.21 -3.09 -6.94
CA GLY A 359 -4.44 -3.81 -7.23
C GLY A 359 -4.43 -4.44 -8.62
N TRP A 360 -5.62 -4.55 -9.21
CA TRP A 360 -5.77 -5.04 -10.57
C TRP A 360 -5.34 -3.99 -11.60
N SER A 361 -4.72 -4.46 -12.67
CA SER A 361 -4.44 -3.67 -13.86
C SER A 361 -4.57 -4.51 -15.11
N ILE A 362 -4.76 -3.83 -16.24
CA ILE A 362 -4.84 -4.46 -17.55
C ILE A 362 -3.79 -3.86 -18.47
N PHE A 363 -3.14 -4.70 -19.25
CA PHE A 363 -2.35 -4.31 -20.41
C PHE A 363 -3.23 -4.43 -21.65
N HIS A 364 -3.47 -3.32 -22.33
CA HIS A 364 -4.31 -3.26 -23.52
C HIS A 364 -3.82 -2.14 -24.44
N LYS A 365 -3.72 -2.42 -25.75
CA LYS A 365 -3.18 -1.49 -26.75
C LYS A 365 -1.81 -0.92 -26.34
N SER A 366 -0.93 -1.81 -25.88
CA SER A 366 0.42 -1.51 -25.43
C SER A 366 0.53 -0.57 -24.22
N LYS A 367 -0.53 -0.40 -23.44
CA LYS A 367 -0.52 0.44 -22.23
C LYS A 367 -1.15 -0.28 -21.05
N TYR A 368 -0.62 0.03 -19.87
CA TYR A 368 -1.21 -0.38 -18.61
C TYR A 368 -2.24 0.62 -18.13
N GLN A 369 -3.36 0.11 -17.61
CA GLN A 369 -4.43 0.89 -17.00
C GLN A 369 -4.79 0.30 -15.64
N ARG A 370 -5.03 1.16 -14.65
CA ARG A 370 -5.54 0.72 -13.35
C ARG A 370 -6.98 0.24 -13.51
N VAL A 371 -7.30 -0.88 -12.87
CA VAL A 371 -8.67 -1.34 -12.72
C VAL A 371 -9.16 -0.88 -11.34
N PRO A 372 -10.14 0.05 -11.27
CA PRO A 372 -10.56 0.64 -10.00
C PRO A 372 -11.33 -0.35 -9.11
N HIS A 373 -12.01 -1.33 -9.71
CA HIS A 373 -12.85 -2.29 -9.01
C HIS A 373 -12.73 -3.67 -9.65
N ASP A 374 -12.64 -4.71 -8.81
CA ASP A 374 -12.59 -6.12 -9.20
C ASP A 374 -13.73 -6.54 -10.13
N THR A 375 -14.87 -5.85 -10.06
CA THR A 375 -16.03 -6.09 -10.93
C THR A 375 -15.73 -5.94 -12.42
N GLU A 376 -14.72 -5.15 -12.79
CA GLU A 376 -14.33 -5.01 -14.21
C GLU A 376 -13.67 -6.28 -14.73
N VAL A 377 -12.82 -6.94 -13.93
CA VAL A 377 -12.25 -8.24 -14.31
C VAL A 377 -13.33 -9.34 -14.28
N GLU A 378 -14.25 -9.29 -13.30
CA GLU A 378 -15.39 -10.22 -13.25
C GLU A 378 -16.24 -10.17 -14.53
N LYS A 379 -16.41 -9.00 -15.15
CA LYS A 379 -17.17 -8.87 -16.41
C LYS A 379 -16.53 -9.70 -17.53
N TYR A 380 -15.20 -9.64 -17.68
CA TYR A 380 -14.48 -10.46 -18.66
C TYR A 380 -14.66 -11.95 -18.37
N ILE A 381 -14.54 -12.37 -17.10
CA ILE A 381 -14.74 -13.77 -16.70
C ILE A 381 -16.17 -14.24 -17.04
N ARG A 382 -17.18 -13.42 -16.73
CA ARG A 382 -18.58 -13.74 -17.06
C ARG A 382 -18.81 -13.86 -18.56
N GLN A 383 -18.17 -12.99 -19.34
CA GLN A 383 -18.23 -13.03 -20.80
C GLN A 383 -17.59 -14.31 -21.33
N PHE A 384 -16.37 -14.64 -20.91
CA PHE A 384 -15.66 -15.87 -21.25
C PHE A 384 -16.52 -17.13 -21.00
N ILE A 385 -17.06 -17.27 -19.78
CA ILE A 385 -17.91 -18.42 -19.40
C ILE A 385 -19.17 -18.46 -20.27
N ALA A 386 -19.75 -17.30 -20.59
CA ALA A 386 -20.97 -17.23 -21.38
C ALA A 386 -20.74 -17.57 -22.86
N THR A 387 -19.64 -17.12 -23.46
CA THR A 387 -19.41 -17.24 -24.90
C THR A 387 -18.66 -18.51 -25.27
N GLU A 388 -17.57 -18.83 -24.57
CA GLU A 388 -16.63 -19.86 -24.99
C GLU A 388 -16.80 -21.20 -24.30
N VAL A 389 -17.18 -21.19 -23.02
CA VAL A 389 -17.13 -22.41 -22.20
C VAL A 389 -18.34 -23.30 -22.49
N ARG A 390 -18.06 -24.57 -22.77
CA ARG A 390 -19.05 -25.64 -22.93
C ARG A 390 -18.64 -26.86 -22.11
N ILE A 391 -19.63 -27.62 -21.63
CA ILE A 391 -19.42 -28.86 -20.88
C ILE A 391 -19.96 -30.08 -21.62
N LYS A 392 -19.26 -31.21 -21.49
CA LYS A 392 -19.69 -32.54 -21.97
C LYS A 392 -20.69 -33.14 -20.97
N LYS A 393 -21.95 -33.36 -21.37
CA LYS A 393 -22.94 -34.09 -20.54
C LYS A 393 -23.21 -35.48 -21.11
N ARG A 394 -22.96 -36.52 -20.32
CA ARG A 394 -23.36 -37.91 -20.62
C ARG A 394 -24.86 -38.09 -20.33
N LEU A 395 -25.62 -38.58 -21.30
CA LEU A 395 -27.04 -38.93 -21.15
C LEU A 395 -27.18 -40.40 -20.75
N LYS A 396 -27.88 -40.66 -19.64
CA LYS A 396 -28.22 -42.00 -19.17
C LYS A 396 -29.52 -42.45 -19.86
N GLN A 397 -29.51 -43.61 -20.51
CA GLN A 397 -30.71 -44.23 -21.07
C GLN A 397 -31.52 -44.97 -20.00
N GLU A 398 -32.76 -45.34 -20.33
CA GLU A 398 -33.67 -46.10 -19.46
C GLU A 398 -33.10 -47.46 -19.04
N ASP A 399 -32.19 -48.04 -19.85
CA ASP A 399 -31.48 -49.29 -19.57
C ASP A 399 -30.22 -49.12 -18.69
N GLY A 400 -29.90 -47.88 -18.30
CA GLY A 400 -28.75 -47.57 -17.46
C GLY A 400 -27.43 -47.31 -18.21
N THR A 401 -27.40 -47.43 -19.54
CA THR A 401 -26.21 -47.17 -20.37
C THR A 401 -26.04 -45.68 -20.72
N TYR A 402 -24.82 -45.25 -21.05
CA TYR A 402 -24.51 -43.87 -21.47
C TYR A 402 -24.02 -43.85 -22.91
N THR A 403 -24.72 -43.18 -23.84
CA THR A 403 -24.42 -43.28 -25.28
C THR A 403 -24.22 -41.94 -26.01
N HIS A 404 -24.63 -40.80 -25.44
CA HIS A 404 -24.47 -39.49 -26.10
C HIS A 404 -23.82 -38.44 -25.21
N ILE A 405 -22.73 -37.85 -25.71
CA ILE A 405 -22.12 -36.63 -25.16
C ILE A 405 -22.82 -35.43 -25.81
N LYS A 406 -23.62 -34.69 -25.02
CA LYS A 406 -24.21 -33.42 -25.47
C LYS A 406 -23.37 -32.25 -24.96
N ILE A 407 -22.86 -31.43 -25.88
CA ILE A 407 -22.12 -30.20 -25.56
C ILE A 407 -23.15 -29.09 -25.32
N LYS A 408 -23.09 -28.41 -24.16
CA LYS A 408 -24.00 -27.30 -23.82
C LYS A 408 -23.27 -26.14 -23.16
N PRO A 409 -23.82 -24.90 -23.23
CA PRO A 409 -23.32 -23.75 -22.47
C PRO A 409 -23.24 -24.04 -20.98
N ASP A 410 -22.13 -23.66 -20.37
CA ASP A 410 -21.94 -23.80 -18.94
C ASP A 410 -22.67 -22.68 -18.18
N ARG A 411 -23.84 -23.03 -17.62
CA ARG A 411 -24.68 -22.07 -16.89
C ARG A 411 -24.46 -22.12 -15.37
N ASN A 412 -23.86 -23.20 -14.86
CA ASN A 412 -23.74 -23.42 -13.41
C ASN A 412 -22.60 -22.58 -12.81
N HIS A 413 -21.58 -22.30 -13.62
CA HIS A 413 -20.38 -21.59 -13.21
C HIS A 413 -20.48 -20.05 -13.26
N LYS A 414 -21.69 -19.50 -13.49
CA LYS A 414 -21.93 -18.04 -13.47
C LYS A 414 -22.19 -17.46 -12.06
N THR A 415 -22.12 -18.31 -11.03
CA THR A 415 -22.39 -17.91 -9.64
C THR A 415 -21.31 -16.97 -9.12
N ARG A 416 -21.67 -16.08 -8.19
CA ARG A 416 -20.72 -15.13 -7.58
C ARG A 416 -19.58 -15.85 -6.85
N GLY A 417 -19.86 -17.00 -6.22
CA GLY A 417 -18.85 -17.79 -5.53
C GLY A 417 -17.80 -18.36 -6.47
N PHE A 418 -18.22 -18.96 -7.60
CA PHE A 418 -17.28 -19.54 -8.56
C PHE A 418 -16.39 -18.48 -9.22
N ILE A 419 -16.98 -17.35 -9.61
CA ILE A 419 -16.21 -16.22 -10.16
C ILE A 419 -15.24 -15.66 -9.12
N GLY A 420 -15.65 -15.59 -7.85
CA GLY A 420 -14.75 -15.23 -6.75
C GLY A 420 -13.56 -16.18 -6.62
N ASN A 421 -13.75 -17.48 -6.85
CA ASN A 421 -12.67 -18.46 -6.83
C ASN A 421 -11.72 -18.27 -8.02
N ILE A 422 -12.23 -18.04 -9.23
CA ILE A 422 -11.40 -17.71 -10.41
C ILE A 422 -10.57 -16.46 -10.13
N MET A 423 -11.19 -15.40 -9.60
CA MET A 423 -10.50 -14.17 -9.24
C MET A 423 -9.40 -14.41 -8.22
N ALA A 424 -9.65 -15.23 -7.18
CA ALA A 424 -8.64 -15.56 -6.19
C ALA A 424 -7.46 -16.31 -6.83
N TRP A 425 -7.73 -17.29 -7.69
CA TRP A 425 -6.68 -18.05 -8.37
C TRP A 425 -5.86 -17.18 -9.33
N LEU A 426 -6.51 -16.31 -10.11
CA LEU A 426 -5.82 -15.39 -11.01
C LEU A 426 -4.85 -14.47 -10.25
N ARG A 427 -5.20 -14.01 -9.03
CA ARG A 427 -4.30 -13.16 -8.22
C ARG A 427 -3.01 -13.88 -7.82
N ASP A 428 -3.05 -15.20 -7.73
CA ASP A 428 -1.93 -16.05 -7.29
C ASP A 428 -1.23 -16.74 -8.48
N SER A 429 -1.80 -16.68 -9.68
CA SER A 429 -1.22 -17.24 -10.90
C SER A 429 0.04 -16.50 -11.31
N ASP A 430 1.14 -17.20 -11.61
CA ASP A 430 2.39 -16.61 -12.11
C ASP A 430 2.20 -15.72 -13.34
N SER A 431 1.18 -16.03 -14.17
CA SER A 431 0.90 -15.27 -15.39
C SER A 431 0.28 -13.90 -15.14
N VAL A 432 -0.27 -13.65 -13.95
CA VAL A 432 -1.03 -12.43 -13.58
C VAL A 432 -0.43 -11.76 -12.33
N HIS A 433 0.04 -12.54 -11.37
CA HIS A 433 0.64 -12.09 -10.14
C HIS A 433 1.94 -11.32 -10.38
N LEU A 434 2.04 -10.13 -9.80
CA LEU A 434 3.24 -9.31 -9.72
C LEU A 434 3.71 -9.27 -8.26
N ARG A 435 5.02 -9.41 -8.06
CA ARG A 435 5.61 -9.38 -6.71
C ARG A 435 5.40 -7.99 -6.08
N PRO A 436 5.34 -7.88 -4.74
CA PRO A 436 5.24 -6.58 -4.07
C PRO A 436 6.34 -5.56 -4.46
N GLY A 437 7.53 -6.03 -4.83
CA GLY A 437 8.60 -5.16 -5.35
C GLY A 437 8.38 -4.64 -6.78
N GLN A 438 7.41 -5.16 -7.51
CA GLN A 438 7.05 -4.79 -8.88
C GLN A 438 5.82 -3.87 -8.90
N ALA A 439 5.85 -2.82 -8.07
CA ALA A 439 4.86 -1.75 -8.09
C ALA A 439 5.20 -0.71 -9.17
N ALA A 440 4.19 -0.10 -9.76
CA ALA A 440 4.38 0.93 -10.79
C ALA A 440 5.06 2.20 -10.23
N PRO A 441 5.99 2.84 -10.97
CA PRO A 441 6.58 2.37 -12.22
C PRO A 441 7.73 1.36 -11.97
N CYS A 442 7.72 0.24 -12.68
CA CYS A 442 8.83 -0.73 -12.66
C CYS A 442 9.06 -1.39 -14.04
N SER A 443 10.24 -2.00 -14.19
CA SER A 443 10.54 -2.92 -15.29
C SER A 443 10.30 -4.34 -14.77
N LEU A 444 9.33 -5.05 -15.34
CA LEU A 444 8.91 -6.37 -14.86
C LEU A 444 10.02 -7.41 -15.00
N GLY A 445 10.72 -7.41 -16.13
CA GLY A 445 11.88 -8.24 -16.45
C GLY A 445 13.22 -7.63 -16.02
N GLY A 446 13.23 -6.41 -15.46
CA GLY A 446 14.43 -5.73 -14.97
C GLY A 446 15.39 -5.22 -16.06
N VAL A 447 14.93 -5.14 -17.31
CA VAL A 447 15.72 -4.70 -18.47
C VAL A 447 15.84 -3.17 -18.53
N LEU A 448 14.80 -2.46 -18.09
CA LEU A 448 14.72 -1.00 -18.17
C LEU A 448 15.04 -0.34 -16.84
N ASP A 449 15.91 0.66 -16.86
CA ASP A 449 16.17 1.49 -15.69
C ASP A 449 15.10 2.59 -15.57
N THR A 450 14.10 2.35 -14.72
CA THR A 450 12.94 3.23 -14.55
C THR A 450 13.28 4.66 -14.13
N ARG A 451 14.51 4.91 -13.67
CA ARG A 451 15.00 6.26 -13.34
C ARG A 451 15.15 7.15 -14.57
N PHE A 452 15.35 6.56 -15.74
CA PHE A 452 15.66 7.25 -16.99
C PHE A 452 14.62 7.01 -18.09
N ILE A 453 13.48 6.39 -17.75
CA ILE A 453 12.41 6.14 -18.72
C ILE A 453 11.26 7.13 -18.50
N ILE A 454 10.86 7.80 -19.58
CA ILE A 454 9.68 8.66 -19.65
C ILE A 454 8.67 8.01 -20.59
N PRO A 455 7.50 7.57 -20.07
CA PRO A 455 6.45 7.01 -20.91
C PRO A 455 5.67 8.11 -21.63
N LEU A 456 5.60 8.04 -22.95
CA LEU A 456 4.84 8.94 -23.82
C LEU A 456 3.67 8.21 -24.48
N LYS A 457 2.84 8.95 -25.21
CA LYS A 457 1.66 8.40 -25.87
C LYS A 457 2.01 7.28 -26.86
N ASN A 458 3.14 7.38 -27.54
CA ASN A 458 3.57 6.49 -28.63
C ASN A 458 4.81 5.62 -28.31
N GLY A 459 5.44 5.75 -27.14
CA GLY A 459 6.65 4.99 -26.82
C GLY A 459 7.27 5.35 -25.47
N LEU A 460 8.40 4.71 -25.18
CA LEU A 460 9.20 4.94 -23.97
C LEU A 460 10.47 5.70 -24.38
N LEU A 461 10.66 6.90 -23.84
CA LEU A 461 11.85 7.69 -24.06
C LEU A 461 12.88 7.39 -22.96
N ASP A 462 13.99 6.79 -23.35
CA ASP A 462 15.13 6.50 -22.50
C ASP A 462 16.18 7.61 -22.64
N TRP A 463 16.34 8.39 -21.58
CA TRP A 463 17.26 9.53 -21.55
C TRP A 463 18.58 9.27 -20.82
N SER A 464 18.90 7.99 -20.54
CA SER A 464 20.16 7.59 -19.90
C SER A 464 21.41 7.88 -20.75
N THR A 465 21.24 8.05 -22.07
CA THR A 465 22.32 8.28 -23.04
C THR A 465 22.02 9.46 -23.97
N TYR A 466 23.00 9.88 -24.77
CA TYR A 466 22.81 10.81 -25.90
C TYR A 466 23.30 10.17 -27.20
N PRO A 467 22.58 10.30 -28.31
CA PRO A 467 21.19 10.79 -28.42
C PRO A 467 20.22 9.92 -27.60
N TYR A 468 19.03 10.46 -27.27
CA TYR A 468 18.03 9.72 -26.52
C TYR A 468 17.53 8.51 -27.31
N ARG A 469 17.27 7.40 -26.61
CA ARG A 469 16.76 6.17 -27.23
C ARG A 469 15.25 6.13 -27.11
N PHE A 470 14.55 6.01 -28.23
CA PHE A 470 13.10 5.84 -28.24
C PHE A 470 12.74 4.37 -28.46
N LEU A 471 12.04 3.78 -27.49
CA LEU A 471 11.65 2.38 -27.49
C LEU A 471 10.14 2.23 -27.71
N PRO A 472 9.68 1.15 -28.36
CA PRO A 472 8.25 0.88 -28.46
C PRO A 472 7.66 0.64 -27.06
N LEU A 473 6.41 1.04 -26.88
CA LEU A 473 5.62 0.62 -25.73
C LEU A 473 5.57 -0.90 -25.70
N ASN A 474 5.85 -1.47 -24.53
CA ASN A 474 5.85 -2.91 -24.33
C ASN A 474 5.41 -3.25 -22.90
N GLU A 475 5.16 -4.53 -22.69
CA GLU A 475 4.64 -5.06 -21.44
C GLU A 475 5.66 -5.01 -20.30
N ASP A 476 6.96 -4.87 -20.59
CA ASP A 476 8.00 -4.83 -19.55
C ASP A 476 7.89 -3.57 -18.67
N PHE A 477 7.53 -2.42 -19.25
CA PHE A 477 7.45 -1.17 -18.50
C PHE A 477 6.06 -0.98 -17.87
N TYR A 478 5.92 -1.48 -16.64
CA TYR A 478 4.70 -1.41 -15.87
C TYR A 478 4.51 -0.02 -15.24
N THR A 479 3.66 0.81 -15.85
CA THR A 479 3.34 2.18 -15.39
C THR A 479 1.90 2.57 -15.74
N PHE A 480 1.32 3.49 -14.97
CA PHE A 480 -0.02 4.03 -15.22
C PHE A 480 -0.02 5.48 -15.73
N SER A 481 1.14 6.12 -15.73
CA SER A 481 1.28 7.49 -16.21
C SER A 481 2.01 7.47 -17.55
N TYR A 482 1.36 8.06 -18.55
CA TYR A 482 1.87 8.24 -19.90
C TYR A 482 1.59 9.68 -20.29
N LEU A 483 2.63 10.39 -20.72
CA LEU A 483 2.46 11.75 -21.22
C LEU A 483 1.54 11.75 -22.45
N PRO A 484 0.58 12.69 -22.56
CA PRO A 484 -0.48 12.63 -23.56
C PRO A 484 -0.02 13.02 -24.98
N TYR A 485 1.24 13.41 -25.16
CA TYR A 485 1.82 13.82 -26.43
C TYR A 485 2.84 12.79 -26.96
N GLU A 486 3.14 12.88 -28.26
CA GLU A 486 3.97 11.92 -28.99
C GLU A 486 5.41 12.42 -29.14
N TRP A 487 6.38 11.50 -29.15
CA TRP A 487 7.78 11.80 -29.41
C TRP A 487 8.17 11.43 -30.83
N HIS A 488 8.75 12.38 -31.58
CA HIS A 488 9.23 12.19 -32.95
C HIS A 488 10.73 12.50 -33.14
N GLY A 489 11.48 12.71 -32.06
CA GLY A 489 12.94 12.94 -32.09
C GLY A 489 13.34 14.41 -32.00
N GLU A 490 13.00 15.21 -33.01
CA GLU A 490 13.30 16.65 -33.03
C GLU A 490 12.03 17.47 -33.26
N VAL A 491 11.69 18.27 -32.27
CA VAL A 491 10.56 19.20 -32.30
C VAL A 491 11.08 20.50 -31.69
N ASP A 492 10.88 21.60 -32.42
CA ASP A 492 11.26 22.93 -31.95
C ASP A 492 10.33 23.39 -30.82
N SER A 493 10.82 24.29 -29.99
CA SER A 493 10.09 24.90 -28.88
C SER A 493 10.25 26.42 -28.90
N GLU A 494 10.10 27.02 -30.08
CA GLU A 494 10.40 28.43 -30.33
C GLU A 494 9.52 29.37 -29.48
N LEU A 495 8.21 29.12 -29.39
CA LEU A 495 7.31 29.92 -28.54
C LEU A 495 7.71 29.82 -27.07
N TRP A 496 8.07 28.62 -26.61
CA TRP A 496 8.57 28.40 -25.25
C TRP A 496 9.90 29.13 -24.98
N LEU A 497 10.86 29.04 -25.90
CA LEU A 497 12.17 29.68 -25.75
C LEU A 497 12.05 31.20 -25.79
N ASN A 498 11.22 31.75 -26.70
CA ASN A 498 10.94 33.19 -26.76
C ASN A 498 10.26 33.68 -25.49
N TYR A 499 9.27 32.94 -24.98
CA TYR A 499 8.65 33.21 -23.68
C TYR A 499 9.68 33.29 -22.55
N LEU A 500 10.61 32.33 -22.48
CA LEU A 500 11.66 32.33 -21.46
C LEU A 500 12.57 33.55 -21.59
N LEU A 501 12.97 33.93 -22.81
CA LEU A 501 13.77 35.13 -23.04
C LEU A 501 13.03 36.40 -22.62
N ASP A 502 11.72 36.49 -22.86
CA ASP A 502 10.91 37.63 -22.44
C ASP A 502 10.82 37.73 -20.91
N VAL A 503 10.41 36.66 -20.22
CA VAL A 503 10.20 36.71 -18.75
C VAL A 503 11.50 36.85 -17.95
N THR A 504 12.62 36.39 -18.51
CA THR A 504 13.95 36.53 -17.90
C THR A 504 14.67 37.81 -18.34
N ASN A 505 14.06 38.63 -19.20
CA ASN A 505 14.70 39.79 -19.84
C ASN A 505 16.06 39.43 -20.47
N SER A 506 16.08 38.32 -21.22
CA SER A 506 17.25 37.74 -21.89
C SER A 506 18.41 37.34 -20.96
N ASN A 507 18.14 37.11 -19.67
CA ASN A 507 19.14 36.59 -18.75
C ASN A 507 19.34 35.07 -18.96
N ILE A 508 20.40 34.72 -19.67
CA ILE A 508 20.72 33.33 -20.04
C ILE A 508 20.92 32.42 -18.83
N GLU A 509 21.57 32.89 -17.76
CA GLU A 509 21.75 32.08 -16.55
C GLU A 509 20.40 31.78 -15.88
N MET A 510 19.45 32.73 -15.92
CA MET A 510 18.10 32.53 -15.42
C MET A 510 17.34 31.52 -16.27
N CYS A 511 17.46 31.57 -17.61
CA CYS A 511 16.94 30.54 -18.50
C CYS A 511 17.52 29.15 -18.15
N SER A 512 18.83 29.06 -17.91
CA SER A 512 19.48 27.82 -17.49
C SER A 512 18.98 27.31 -16.14
N LEU A 513 18.76 28.18 -15.15
CA LEU A 513 18.18 27.81 -13.85
C LEU A 513 16.77 27.21 -14.03
N LEU A 514 15.93 27.84 -14.84
CA LEU A 514 14.58 27.35 -15.14
C LEU A 514 14.62 26.01 -15.89
N GLN A 515 15.51 25.87 -16.87
CA GLN A 515 15.74 24.60 -17.59
C GLN A 515 16.16 23.47 -16.65
N GLN A 516 17.12 23.75 -15.77
CA GLN A 516 17.58 22.81 -14.76
C GLN A 516 16.46 22.43 -13.80
N TRP A 517 15.60 23.38 -13.40
CA TRP A 517 14.45 23.09 -12.55
C TRP A 517 13.43 22.18 -13.23
N ALA A 518 13.07 22.46 -14.48
CA ALA A 518 12.19 21.61 -15.27
C ALA A 518 12.76 20.19 -15.40
N GLY A 519 14.07 20.06 -15.66
CA GLY A 519 14.77 18.78 -15.67
C GLY A 519 14.78 18.07 -14.31
N TYR A 520 15.00 18.80 -13.22
CA TYR A 520 14.99 18.27 -11.86
C TYR A 520 13.63 17.69 -11.46
N CYS A 521 12.53 18.24 -11.97
CA CYS A 521 11.19 17.70 -11.78
C CYS A 521 11.03 16.30 -12.39
N LEU A 522 11.70 16.00 -13.50
CA LEU A 522 11.72 14.66 -14.12
C LEU A 522 12.58 13.65 -13.33
N MET A 523 13.50 14.14 -12.49
CA MET A 523 14.44 13.33 -11.71
C MET A 523 13.87 12.92 -10.34
N LYS A 524 12.81 12.11 -10.35
CA LYS A 524 12.11 11.59 -9.15
C LYS A 524 13.06 11.02 -8.08
N HIS A 525 14.14 10.38 -8.50
CA HIS A 525 15.11 9.70 -7.64
C HIS A 525 16.25 10.60 -7.13
N ASN A 526 16.45 11.79 -7.71
CA ASN A 526 17.53 12.67 -7.32
C ASN A 526 17.21 13.37 -5.99
N ARG A 527 18.12 13.18 -5.03
CA ARG A 527 18.00 13.67 -3.64
C ARG A 527 19.18 14.57 -3.25
N SER A 528 20.21 14.69 -4.10
CA SER A 528 21.46 15.37 -3.76
C SER A 528 21.32 16.89 -3.83
N GLN A 529 20.44 17.42 -4.69
CA GLN A 529 20.33 18.86 -4.88
C GLN A 529 19.71 19.59 -3.66
N GLN A 530 18.79 18.95 -2.94
CA GLN A 530 18.11 19.50 -1.75
C GLN A 530 17.54 20.93 -1.97
N ARG A 531 16.86 21.15 -3.11
CA ARG A 531 16.28 22.46 -3.48
C ARG A 531 14.76 22.46 -3.56
N PHE A 532 14.17 23.61 -3.29
CA PHE A 532 12.83 24.02 -3.72
C PHE A 532 12.91 25.34 -4.49
N MET A 533 11.95 25.60 -5.38
CA MET A 533 11.89 26.84 -6.15
C MET A 533 10.81 27.77 -5.61
N LEU A 534 11.12 29.06 -5.54
CA LEU A 534 10.16 30.12 -5.23
C LEU A 534 10.19 31.13 -6.37
N ILE A 535 9.10 31.20 -7.12
CA ILE A 535 8.89 32.18 -8.19
C ILE A 535 8.01 33.30 -7.63
N TYR A 536 8.48 34.54 -7.73
CA TYR A 536 7.72 35.69 -7.25
C TYR A 536 7.72 36.85 -8.24
N GLY A 537 6.67 37.66 -8.22
CA GLY A 537 6.52 38.84 -9.07
C GLY A 537 5.07 39.30 -9.13
N GLU A 538 4.80 40.45 -9.72
CA GLU A 538 3.41 40.93 -9.88
C GLU A 538 2.61 40.09 -10.88
N SER A 539 1.29 40.31 -10.93
CA SER A 539 0.42 39.77 -11.98
C SER A 539 0.90 40.18 -13.38
N SER A 540 0.61 39.37 -14.41
CA SER A 540 1.00 39.65 -15.81
C SER A 540 2.51 39.60 -16.12
N THR A 541 3.30 38.95 -15.27
CA THR A 541 4.74 38.71 -15.47
C THR A 541 5.04 37.35 -16.11
N GLY A 542 4.00 36.54 -16.36
CA GLY A 542 4.13 35.24 -17.04
C GLY A 542 4.34 34.03 -16.13
N LYS A 543 4.37 34.17 -14.79
CA LYS A 543 4.57 33.03 -13.84
C LYS A 543 3.67 31.83 -14.10
N THR A 544 2.38 32.09 -14.34
CA THR A 544 1.37 31.05 -14.60
C THR A 544 1.67 30.27 -15.87
N VAL A 545 2.16 30.92 -16.94
CA VAL A 545 2.55 30.24 -18.18
C VAL A 545 3.66 29.21 -17.92
N TYR A 546 4.67 29.56 -17.13
CA TYR A 546 5.74 28.61 -16.75
C TYR A 546 5.18 27.42 -15.97
N ALA A 547 4.36 27.68 -14.95
CA ALA A 547 3.76 26.64 -14.11
C ALA A 547 2.84 25.69 -14.92
N ASP A 548 2.03 26.25 -15.82
CA ASP A 548 1.11 25.47 -16.66
C ASP A 548 1.85 24.62 -17.68
N VAL A 549 2.86 25.19 -18.35
CA VAL A 549 3.68 24.44 -19.32
C VAL A 549 4.44 23.30 -18.63
N LEU A 550 5.02 23.54 -17.44
CA LEU A 550 5.67 22.48 -16.67
C LEU A 550 4.69 21.37 -16.27
N THR A 551 3.48 21.76 -15.84
CA THR A 551 2.41 20.82 -15.46
C THR A 551 2.03 19.91 -16.63
N HIS A 552 1.89 20.47 -17.83
CA HIS A 552 1.55 19.69 -19.03
C HIS A 552 2.74 18.86 -19.53
N MET A 553 3.96 19.38 -19.43
CA MET A 553 5.18 18.66 -19.78
C MET A 553 5.32 17.37 -18.96
N ILE A 554 5.09 17.42 -17.65
CA ILE A 554 5.22 16.23 -16.78
C ILE A 554 3.92 15.42 -16.64
N GLY A 555 2.80 15.93 -17.16
CA GLY A 555 1.48 15.32 -17.06
C GLY A 555 0.75 15.71 -15.77
N VAL A 556 -0.52 16.09 -15.90
CA VAL A 556 -1.36 16.58 -14.80
C VAL A 556 -1.47 15.55 -13.66
N GLU A 557 -1.48 14.25 -13.98
CA GLU A 557 -1.53 13.20 -12.97
C GLU A 557 -0.25 13.10 -12.12
N ASN A 558 0.86 13.69 -12.56
CA ASN A 558 2.13 13.76 -11.85
C ASN A 558 2.32 15.05 -11.05
N VAL A 559 1.28 15.90 -10.97
CA VAL A 559 1.30 17.15 -10.19
C VAL A 559 0.37 17.05 -8.98
N SER A 560 0.74 17.72 -7.89
CA SER A 560 -0.11 18.02 -6.73
C SER A 560 -0.10 19.51 -6.42
N PHE A 561 -1.08 19.96 -5.63
CA PHE A 561 -1.31 21.37 -5.31
C PHE A 561 -1.48 21.60 -3.80
N VAL A 562 -0.68 20.92 -2.99
CA VAL A 562 -0.69 21.13 -1.53
C VAL A 562 -0.11 22.51 -1.26
N SER A 563 -0.88 23.39 -0.60
CA SER A 563 -0.44 24.75 -0.27
C SER A 563 0.67 24.71 0.77
N LEU A 564 1.47 25.78 0.84
CA LEU A 564 2.60 25.84 1.75
C LEU A 564 2.15 25.82 3.22
N GLU A 565 1.02 26.45 3.53
CA GLU A 565 0.44 26.47 4.88
C GLU A 565 0.04 25.08 5.39
N GLN A 566 -0.20 24.13 4.49
CA GLN A 566 -0.64 22.77 4.79
C GLN A 566 0.51 21.76 4.89
N PHE A 567 1.76 22.20 4.80
CA PHE A 567 2.91 21.28 4.74
C PHE A 567 3.17 20.53 6.04
N ASP A 568 2.71 21.03 7.19
CA ASP A 568 2.79 20.32 8.47
C ASP A 568 1.63 19.32 8.67
N GLU A 569 0.60 19.37 7.82
CA GLU A 569 -0.47 18.39 7.80
C GLU A 569 -0.06 17.10 7.09
N ILE A 570 0.30 16.08 7.88
CA ILE A 570 0.77 14.77 7.39
C ILE A 570 -0.21 14.10 6.40
N HIS A 571 -1.49 14.42 6.49
CA HIS A 571 -2.53 13.89 5.61
C HIS A 571 -2.53 14.55 4.23
N LEU A 572 -2.40 15.87 4.16
CA LEU A 572 -2.40 16.62 2.90
C LEU A 572 -1.09 16.45 2.15
N ILE A 573 0.05 16.50 2.85
CA ILE A 573 1.36 16.27 2.22
C ILE A 573 1.51 14.86 1.62
N SER A 574 0.67 13.90 2.04
CA SER A 574 0.60 12.56 1.45
C SER A 574 0.12 12.56 -0.01
N ASP A 575 -0.51 13.63 -0.49
CA ASP A 575 -0.91 13.77 -1.89
C ASP A 575 0.27 14.07 -2.81
N THR A 576 1.38 14.56 -2.25
CA THR A 576 2.65 14.73 -2.98
C THR A 576 3.35 13.40 -3.25
N TYR A 577 2.99 12.34 -2.52
CA TYR A 577 3.65 11.05 -2.65
C TYR A 577 3.37 10.41 -4.01
N GLY A 578 4.44 10.07 -4.72
CA GLY A 578 4.39 9.47 -6.05
C GLY A 578 4.40 10.50 -7.20
N LYS A 579 4.13 11.78 -6.90
CA LYS A 579 4.14 12.91 -7.84
C LYS A 579 5.55 13.39 -8.16
N LEU A 580 5.70 14.16 -9.25
CA LEU A 580 6.95 14.74 -9.73
C LEU A 580 7.09 16.21 -9.32
N LEU A 581 5.99 16.95 -9.23
CA LEU A 581 5.96 18.37 -8.87
C LEU A 581 4.79 18.65 -7.93
N ASN A 582 5.02 19.49 -6.93
CA ASN A 582 3.97 20.12 -6.15
C ASN A 582 4.04 21.63 -6.37
N ILE A 583 2.94 22.23 -6.79
CA ILE A 583 2.82 23.67 -7.00
C ILE A 583 2.03 24.27 -5.83
N CYS A 584 2.66 25.16 -5.08
CA CYS A 584 2.02 25.97 -4.05
C CYS A 584 1.68 27.32 -4.69
N ASP A 585 0.43 27.55 -5.03
CA ASP A 585 -0.01 28.85 -5.55
C ASP A 585 -0.52 29.72 -4.40
N GLU A 586 0.31 30.68 -3.99
CA GLU A 586 0.05 31.53 -2.82
C GLU A 586 -0.36 32.93 -3.28
N SER A 587 -1.62 33.28 -3.04
CA SER A 587 -2.18 34.58 -3.40
C SER A 587 -2.01 35.64 -2.31
N GLU A 588 -1.80 35.22 -1.06
CA GLU A 588 -1.73 36.10 0.11
C GLU A 588 -0.38 35.97 0.84
N GLU A 589 -0.12 36.92 1.74
CA GLU A 589 1.11 36.93 2.53
C GLU A 589 1.01 35.90 3.67
N ALA A 590 1.37 34.64 3.38
CA ALA A 590 1.35 33.56 4.36
C ALA A 590 2.40 33.79 5.48
N ILE A 591 1.98 33.76 6.75
CA ILE A 591 2.91 33.75 7.89
C ILE A 591 3.21 32.31 8.25
N LEU A 592 4.45 31.87 8.01
CA LEU A 592 4.80 30.47 8.21
C LEU A 592 5.11 30.19 9.68
N ASP A 593 4.40 29.21 10.23
CA ASP A 593 4.72 28.68 11.55
C ASP A 593 5.97 27.79 11.51
N PRO A 594 6.73 27.70 12.62
CA PRO A 594 7.95 26.90 12.66
C PRO A 594 7.75 25.42 12.30
N ALA A 595 6.54 24.89 12.51
CA ALA A 595 6.17 23.53 12.11
C ALA A 595 6.22 23.34 10.58
N ILE A 596 5.63 24.27 9.83
CA ILE A 596 5.61 24.29 8.36
C ILE A 596 7.04 24.40 7.81
N GLU A 597 7.85 25.31 8.36
CA GLU A 597 9.25 25.45 7.93
C GLU A 597 10.06 24.18 8.18
N ASN A 598 9.86 23.54 9.33
CA ASN A 598 10.52 22.28 9.65
C ASN A 598 10.06 21.15 8.72
N ALA A 599 8.76 21.09 8.39
CA ALA A 599 8.22 20.16 7.42
C ALA A 599 8.85 20.37 6.03
N LEU A 600 8.91 21.61 5.53
CA LEU A 600 9.55 21.95 4.26
C LEU A 600 11.03 21.57 4.25
N LYS A 601 11.80 21.89 5.31
CA LYS A 601 13.22 21.53 5.44
C LYS A 601 13.44 20.02 5.46
N HIS A 602 12.56 19.28 6.14
CA HIS A 602 12.63 17.82 6.21
C HIS A 602 12.29 17.20 4.86
N TYR A 603 11.22 17.67 4.21
CA TYR A 603 10.77 17.22 2.89
C TYR A 603 11.84 17.44 1.82
N THR A 604 12.48 18.61 1.83
CA THR A 604 13.56 18.97 0.89
C THR A 604 14.95 18.49 1.35
N GLY A 605 15.04 17.79 2.48
CA GLY A 605 16.28 17.39 3.13
C GLY A 605 16.98 16.16 2.53
N GLY A 606 16.33 15.44 1.61
CA GLY A 606 16.87 14.24 0.97
C GLY A 606 16.78 12.97 1.82
N THR A 607 16.09 13.01 2.96
CA THR A 607 15.83 11.88 3.85
C THR A 607 14.44 11.28 3.61
N MET A 608 14.14 10.15 4.26
CA MET A 608 12.77 9.63 4.24
C MET A 608 11.83 10.53 5.05
N TYR A 609 10.59 10.64 4.59
CA TYR A 609 9.52 11.41 5.19
C TYR A 609 8.36 10.47 5.56
N GLN A 610 7.65 10.77 6.65
CA GLN A 610 6.49 9.98 7.06
C GLN A 610 5.23 10.54 6.39
N PHE A 611 4.48 9.67 5.72
CA PHE A 611 3.22 9.96 5.07
C PHE A 611 2.09 9.19 5.76
N LYS A 612 0.87 9.71 5.72
CA LYS A 612 -0.31 9.08 6.29
C LYS A 612 -1.56 9.43 5.48
N LYS A 613 -2.05 8.51 4.65
CA LYS A 613 -3.34 8.67 3.98
C LYS A 613 -4.49 8.47 4.98
N ILE A 614 -5.60 9.18 4.80
CA ILE A 614 -6.78 9.04 5.65
C ILE A 614 -7.26 7.58 5.61
N TYR A 615 -7.59 7.01 6.77
CA TYR A 615 -8.02 5.62 6.95
C TYR A 615 -6.99 4.54 6.53
N LYS A 616 -5.71 4.90 6.35
CA LYS A 616 -4.62 3.96 6.09
C LYS A 616 -3.51 4.10 7.13
N GLU A 617 -2.75 3.03 7.31
CA GLU A 617 -1.57 3.04 8.17
C GLU A 617 -0.53 4.06 7.66
N PRO A 618 0.18 4.78 8.56
CA PRO A 618 1.31 5.60 8.17
C PRO A 618 2.39 4.76 7.49
N PHE A 619 3.07 5.34 6.52
CA PHE A 619 4.20 4.72 5.84
C PHE A 619 5.33 5.73 5.68
N THR A 620 6.56 5.22 5.62
CA THR A 620 7.75 6.05 5.46
C THR A 620 8.31 5.84 4.06
N ALA A 621 8.54 6.93 3.34
CA ALA A 621 9.08 6.89 1.98
C ALA A 621 9.87 8.15 1.67
N TYR A 622 10.66 8.12 0.59
CA TYR A 622 11.33 9.33 0.13
C TYR A 622 10.34 10.28 -0.56
N PRO A 623 10.38 11.59 -0.27
CA PRO A 623 9.69 12.60 -1.06
C PRO A 623 10.05 12.50 -2.54
N THR A 624 9.04 12.51 -3.40
CA THR A 624 9.21 12.36 -4.85
C THR A 624 8.97 13.67 -5.59
N ALA A 625 7.99 14.46 -5.14
CA ALA A 625 7.64 15.73 -5.77
C ALA A 625 8.67 16.80 -5.47
N LYS A 626 9.03 17.62 -6.45
CA LYS A 626 9.80 18.86 -6.20
C LYS A 626 8.83 19.96 -5.82
N ILE A 627 9.20 20.81 -4.86
CA ILE A 627 8.33 21.87 -4.37
C ILE A 627 8.61 23.15 -5.15
N MET A 628 7.58 23.67 -5.81
CA MET A 628 7.61 24.97 -6.49
C MET A 628 6.54 25.86 -5.88
N ILE A 629 6.94 27.02 -5.36
CA ILE A 629 6.04 28.01 -4.81
C ILE A 629 5.92 29.14 -5.84
N THR A 630 4.70 29.46 -6.27
CA THR A 630 4.38 30.62 -7.09
C THR A 630 3.63 31.61 -6.23
N THR A 631 4.12 32.85 -6.16
CA THR A 631 3.48 33.86 -5.31
C THR A 631 3.60 35.28 -5.87
N ASN A 632 2.66 36.14 -5.49
CA ASN A 632 2.79 37.60 -5.66
C ASN A 632 3.39 38.26 -4.41
N HIS A 633 3.19 37.65 -3.23
CA HIS A 633 3.64 38.17 -1.93
C HIS A 633 4.54 37.15 -1.22
N LEU A 634 5.71 37.57 -0.78
CA LEU A 634 6.69 36.66 -0.20
C LEU A 634 6.20 36.14 1.18
N PRO A 635 6.23 34.82 1.43
CA PRO A 635 5.81 34.26 2.72
C PRO A 635 6.74 34.68 3.87
N LYS A 636 6.22 34.90 5.06
CA LYS A 636 7.05 35.33 6.19
C LYS A 636 7.71 34.15 6.88
N PHE A 637 8.96 33.86 6.51
CA PHE A 637 9.81 32.89 7.21
C PHE A 637 10.31 33.46 8.56
N LYS A 638 10.20 32.65 9.61
CA LYS A 638 10.73 32.86 10.96
C LYS A 638 12.13 32.22 11.16
N ASP A 639 12.55 31.30 10.28
CA ASP A 639 13.85 30.62 10.38
C ASP A 639 15.03 31.57 10.11
N SER A 640 15.74 31.94 11.19
CA SER A 640 16.97 32.75 11.10
C SER A 640 18.23 31.96 10.72
N SER A 641 18.16 30.63 10.60
CA SER A 641 19.28 29.75 10.23
C SER A 641 19.35 29.53 8.72
N GLU A 642 20.50 29.07 8.21
CA GLU A 642 20.68 28.72 6.79
C GLU A 642 19.79 27.56 6.30
N GLY A 643 19.03 26.91 7.18
CA GLY A 643 18.24 25.73 6.87
C GLY A 643 17.32 25.91 5.67
N VAL A 644 16.47 26.92 5.67
CA VAL A 644 15.54 27.16 4.55
C VAL A 644 16.22 27.93 3.40
N TRP A 645 17.01 28.96 3.73
CA TRP A 645 17.61 29.88 2.74
C TRP A 645 18.56 29.17 1.77
N ARG A 646 19.41 28.26 2.26
CA ARG A 646 20.33 27.50 1.39
C ARG A 646 19.62 26.52 0.45
N ARG A 647 18.34 26.21 0.67
CA ARG A 647 17.55 25.28 -0.15
C ARG A 647 16.67 26.01 -1.17
N MET A 648 16.50 27.32 -1.01
CA MET A 648 15.64 28.14 -1.85
C MET A 648 16.35 28.52 -3.16
N LEU A 649 15.69 28.25 -4.29
CA LEU A 649 15.99 28.82 -5.60
C LEU A 649 14.95 29.92 -5.88
N MET A 650 15.27 31.16 -5.53
CA MET A 650 14.35 32.29 -5.67
C MET A 650 14.49 32.95 -7.03
N VAL A 651 13.43 32.93 -7.84
CA VAL A 651 13.43 33.47 -9.21
C VAL A 651 12.49 34.68 -9.30
N PRO A 652 13.04 35.90 -9.49
CA PRO A 652 12.24 37.11 -9.64
C PRO A 652 11.68 37.27 -11.06
N PHE A 653 10.36 37.16 -11.21
CA PHE A 653 9.63 37.51 -12.43
C PHE A 653 9.22 38.98 -12.36
N LYS A 654 10.17 39.89 -12.59
CA LYS A 654 9.96 41.36 -12.47
C LYS A 654 9.54 42.03 -13.78
N TYR A 655 9.74 41.37 -14.92
CA TYR A 655 9.44 41.96 -16.22
C TYR A 655 7.96 41.80 -16.54
N ILE A 656 7.24 42.92 -16.56
CA ILE A 656 5.85 42.98 -17.03
C ILE A 656 5.87 42.98 -18.55
N ILE A 657 5.26 41.97 -19.16
CA ILE A 657 5.23 41.83 -20.62
C ILE A 657 4.40 43.00 -21.21
N PRO A 658 4.97 43.82 -22.11
CA PRO A 658 4.25 44.90 -22.80
C PRO A 658 3.01 44.38 -23.53
N GLU A 659 1.93 45.16 -23.55
CA GLU A 659 0.63 44.71 -24.09
C GLU A 659 0.69 44.29 -25.56
N ASP A 660 1.49 44.98 -26.38
CA ASP A 660 1.75 44.68 -27.79
C ASP A 660 2.54 43.38 -28.00
N LYS A 661 3.28 42.92 -26.99
CA LYS A 661 4.03 41.65 -26.99
C LYS A 661 3.25 40.49 -26.36
N ARG A 662 2.08 40.75 -25.76
CA ARG A 662 1.29 39.69 -25.11
C ARG A 662 0.63 38.79 -26.15
N ILE A 663 0.98 37.51 -26.09
CA ILE A 663 0.30 36.48 -26.87
C ILE A 663 -0.82 35.90 -25.99
N TYR A 664 -2.08 36.20 -26.31
CA TYR A 664 -3.22 35.57 -25.65
C TYR A 664 -3.25 34.06 -25.91
N GLY A 665 -3.48 33.29 -24.84
CA GLY A 665 -3.48 31.82 -24.88
C GLY A 665 -2.11 31.21 -25.23
N LEU A 666 -1.01 31.90 -24.90
CA LEU A 666 0.35 31.42 -25.21
C LEU A 666 0.60 30.02 -24.65
N GLN A 667 0.19 29.76 -23.41
CA GLN A 667 0.33 28.46 -22.77
C GLN A 667 -0.43 27.38 -23.54
N ASP A 668 -1.66 27.64 -24.00
CA ASP A 668 -2.46 26.67 -24.77
C ASP A 668 -1.81 26.36 -26.12
N LYS A 669 -1.22 27.38 -26.78
CA LYS A 669 -0.47 27.19 -28.03
C LYS A 669 0.75 26.31 -27.81
N ILE A 670 1.57 26.61 -26.81
CA ILE A 670 2.77 25.82 -26.46
C ILE A 670 2.36 24.36 -26.14
N MET A 671 1.30 24.16 -25.36
CA MET A 671 0.79 22.83 -25.04
C MET A 671 0.33 22.04 -26.28
N ALA A 672 -0.27 22.74 -27.25
CA ALA A 672 -0.77 22.11 -28.47
C ALA A 672 0.35 21.77 -29.47
N THR A 673 1.44 22.54 -29.52
CA THR A 673 2.42 22.45 -30.62
C THR A 673 3.85 22.09 -30.19
N GLU A 674 4.28 22.36 -28.96
CA GLU A 674 5.70 22.33 -28.58
C GLU A 674 6.06 21.39 -27.42
N MET A 675 5.10 20.66 -26.83
CA MET A 675 5.36 19.79 -25.67
C MET A 675 6.56 18.82 -25.82
N PRO A 676 6.77 18.13 -26.96
CA PRO A 676 7.95 17.28 -27.14
C PRO A 676 9.26 18.09 -27.13
N GLY A 677 9.25 19.32 -27.68
CA GLY A 677 10.39 20.23 -27.66
C GLY A 677 10.67 20.80 -26.26
N VAL A 678 9.62 21.10 -25.48
CA VAL A 678 9.74 21.49 -24.06
C VAL A 678 10.32 20.34 -23.23
N LEU A 679 9.87 19.10 -23.47
CA LEU A 679 10.44 17.92 -22.80
C LEU A 679 11.92 17.73 -23.13
N LYS A 680 12.30 17.85 -24.41
CA LYS A 680 13.72 17.82 -24.84
C LYS A 680 14.54 18.87 -24.10
N TRP A 681 14.06 20.12 -24.08
CA TRP A 681 14.69 21.23 -23.37
C TRP A 681 14.86 20.93 -21.87
N ALA A 682 13.85 20.37 -21.20
CA ALA A 682 13.96 20.00 -19.79
C ALA A 682 14.95 18.84 -19.55
N LEU A 683 15.00 17.85 -20.45
CA LEU A 683 15.94 16.74 -20.36
C LEU A 683 17.41 17.20 -20.50
N GLU A 684 17.68 18.20 -21.32
CA GLU A 684 18.99 18.85 -21.38
C GLU A 684 19.36 19.50 -20.05
N GLY A 685 18.39 20.17 -19.40
CA GLY A 685 18.53 20.67 -18.04
C GLY A 685 18.84 19.56 -17.02
N ALA A 686 18.09 18.45 -17.07
CA ALA A 686 18.28 17.29 -16.19
C ALA A 686 19.71 16.72 -16.32
N ARG A 687 20.21 16.58 -17.55
CA ARG A 687 21.58 16.09 -17.81
C ARG A 687 22.64 16.96 -17.18
N SER A 688 22.47 18.28 -17.23
CA SER A 688 23.42 19.21 -16.59
C SER A 688 23.46 19.03 -15.06
N LEU A 689 22.38 18.52 -14.44
CA LEU A 689 22.29 18.28 -13.01
C LEU A 689 22.73 16.88 -12.56
N VAL A 690 22.77 15.88 -13.46
CA VAL A 690 23.15 14.50 -13.09
C VAL A 690 24.50 14.46 -12.37
N ASN A 691 25.48 15.22 -12.85
CA ASN A 691 26.82 15.35 -12.26
C ASN A 691 27.17 16.81 -11.89
N GLY A 692 26.18 17.69 -11.83
CA GLY A 692 26.38 19.13 -11.65
C GLY A 692 25.55 19.70 -10.50
N ALA A 693 25.56 21.02 -10.42
CA ALA A 693 24.76 21.80 -9.48
C ALA A 693 23.93 22.83 -10.25
N PHE A 694 22.92 23.37 -9.59
CA PHE A 694 22.15 24.48 -10.15
C PHE A 694 23.05 25.68 -10.46
N VAL A 695 22.91 26.24 -11.66
CA VAL A 695 23.40 27.57 -12.01
C VAL A 695 22.47 28.55 -11.32
N VAL A 696 22.98 29.28 -10.31
CA VAL A 696 22.19 30.28 -9.58
C VAL A 696 22.67 31.67 -10.00
N PRO A 697 21.88 32.42 -10.78
CA PRO A 697 22.23 33.77 -11.19
C PRO A 697 22.42 34.72 -10.01
N ASP A 698 23.24 35.75 -10.16
CA ASP A 698 23.47 36.71 -9.10
C ASP A 698 22.21 37.47 -8.69
N VAL A 699 21.29 37.74 -9.63
CA VAL A 699 19.98 38.32 -9.31
C VAL A 699 19.15 37.43 -8.37
N CYS A 700 19.24 36.11 -8.51
CA CYS A 700 18.59 35.15 -7.62
C CYS A 700 19.29 35.09 -6.25
N LYS A 701 20.62 35.08 -6.22
CA LYS A 701 21.38 35.11 -4.96
C LYS A 701 21.12 36.40 -4.17
N SER A 702 21.03 37.53 -4.86
CA SER A 702 20.71 38.82 -4.24
C SER A 702 19.26 38.84 -3.74
N ALA A 703 18.31 38.31 -4.50
CA ALA A 703 16.92 38.19 -4.06
C ALA A 703 16.78 37.39 -2.75
N VAL A 704 17.46 36.24 -2.62
CA VAL A 704 17.47 35.47 -1.36
C VAL A 704 18.09 36.27 -0.22
N ARG A 705 19.19 36.99 -0.46
CA ARG A 705 19.87 37.82 0.55
C ARG A 705 18.99 38.97 1.04
N GLU A 706 18.37 39.69 0.11
CA GLU A 706 17.43 40.80 0.41
C GLU A 706 16.23 40.29 1.19
N TYR A 707 15.64 39.18 0.75
CA TYR A 707 14.50 38.57 1.42
C TYR A 707 14.83 38.10 2.84
N LYS A 708 16.01 37.49 3.05
CA LYS A 708 16.50 37.14 4.38
C LYS A 708 16.71 38.39 5.25
N LYS A 709 17.28 39.46 4.70
CA LYS A 709 17.49 40.74 5.39
C LYS A 709 16.15 41.38 5.80
N GLU A 710 15.12 41.28 4.97
CA GLU A 710 13.77 41.76 5.29
C GLU A 710 13.13 40.98 6.44
N MET A 711 13.26 39.64 6.44
CA MET A 711 12.71 38.80 7.50
C MET A 711 13.49 38.92 8.82
N HIS A 712 14.81 39.09 8.72
CA HIS A 712 15.77 39.07 9.82
C HIS A 712 16.72 40.29 9.83
N PRO A 713 16.17 41.52 9.88
CA PRO A 713 16.95 42.76 9.82
C PRO A 713 17.96 42.89 10.97
N GLU A 714 17.68 42.28 12.12
CA GLU A 714 18.56 42.27 13.29
C GLU A 714 19.93 41.63 12.99
N TYR A 715 19.99 40.64 12.10
CA TYR A 715 21.25 40.00 11.74
C TYR A 715 22.06 40.87 10.81
N SER A 716 21.44 41.42 9.76
CA SER A 716 22.12 42.31 8.81
C SER A 716 22.63 43.57 9.49
N PHE A 717 21.84 44.18 10.38
CA PHE A 717 22.30 45.32 11.19
C PHE A 717 23.57 44.99 11.98
N LEU A 718 23.58 43.84 12.67
CA LEU A 718 24.71 43.44 13.51
C LEU A 718 25.95 43.12 12.68
N GLU A 719 25.80 42.41 11.55
CA GLU A 719 26.91 42.09 10.64
C GLU A 719 27.48 43.33 9.96
N GLU A 720 26.66 44.31 9.62
CA GLU A 720 27.08 45.57 8.96
C GLU A 720 27.80 46.51 9.93
N ASN A 721 27.43 46.51 11.22
CA ASN A 721 27.84 47.57 12.15
C ASN A 721 28.75 47.13 13.29
N PHE A 722 28.82 45.84 13.61
CA PHE A 722 29.55 45.34 14.77
C PHE A 722 30.50 44.20 14.44
N GLU A 723 31.55 44.07 15.25
CA GLU A 723 32.50 42.97 15.20
C GLU A 723 33.00 42.58 16.60
N PRO A 724 33.46 41.33 16.80
CA PRO A 724 34.15 40.94 18.02
C PRO A 724 35.46 41.71 18.15
N ASN A 725 35.69 42.29 19.32
CA ASN A 725 36.92 42.97 19.63
C ASN A 725 37.98 41.98 20.13
N THR A 726 39.20 42.08 19.60
CA THR A 726 40.35 41.27 20.01
C THR A 726 41.19 41.90 21.13
N LEU A 727 40.96 43.17 21.47
CA LEU A 727 41.66 43.89 22.53
C LEU A 727 40.79 43.93 23.79
N ALA A 728 41.32 43.53 24.95
CA ALA A 728 40.55 43.55 26.18
C ALA A 728 40.02 44.98 26.47
N GLU A 729 38.77 45.07 26.95
CA GLU A 729 38.10 46.25 27.55
C GLU A 729 37.01 47.00 26.75
N LEU A 730 36.82 46.80 25.43
CA LEU A 730 35.68 47.43 24.73
C LEU A 730 34.38 46.64 24.91
N SER A 731 33.30 47.37 25.21
CA SER A 731 31.95 46.82 25.35
C SER A 731 30.91 47.83 24.88
N VAL A 732 29.87 47.37 24.20
CA VAL A 732 28.77 48.22 23.73
C VAL A 732 27.60 48.18 24.72
N PRO A 733 27.12 49.33 25.23
CA PRO A 733 25.91 49.36 26.05
C PRO A 733 24.69 48.82 25.29
N CYS A 734 23.89 47.96 25.92
CA CYS A 734 22.70 47.38 25.26
C CYS A 734 21.72 48.45 24.77
N LYS A 735 21.61 49.58 25.51
CA LYS A 735 20.78 50.72 25.11
C LYS A 735 21.29 51.40 23.83
N VAL A 736 22.61 51.57 23.70
CA VAL A 736 23.24 52.15 22.51
C VAL A 736 22.97 51.27 21.29
N LEU A 737 23.25 49.97 21.41
CA LEU A 737 22.98 49.01 20.34
C LEU A 737 21.50 49.05 19.93
N ARG A 738 20.57 49.11 20.90
CA ARG A 738 19.13 49.22 20.66
C ARG A 738 18.76 50.49 19.88
N THR A 739 19.26 51.64 20.30
CA THR A 739 18.99 52.92 19.62
C THR A 739 19.56 52.96 18.20
N CYS A 740 20.78 52.47 18.00
CA CYS A 740 21.38 52.31 16.67
C CYS A 740 20.52 51.37 15.80
N TYR A 741 20.06 50.25 16.34
CA TYR A 741 19.20 49.31 15.62
C TYR A 741 17.87 49.94 15.20
N GLU A 742 17.19 50.64 16.11
CA GLU A 742 15.93 51.35 15.80
C GLU A 742 16.13 52.41 14.71
N THR A 743 17.24 53.14 14.77
CA THR A 743 17.60 54.16 13.78
C THR A 743 17.90 53.53 12.42
N TRP A 744 18.69 52.45 12.40
CA TRP A 744 19.02 51.72 11.17
C TRP A 744 17.77 51.11 10.53
N CYS A 745 16.91 50.46 11.32
CA CYS A 745 15.61 49.94 10.85
C CYS A 745 14.75 51.03 10.23
N LYS A 746 14.61 52.17 10.91
CA LYS A 746 13.81 53.30 10.41
C LYS A 746 14.37 53.85 9.10
N THR A 747 15.69 53.98 9.00
CA THR A 747 16.39 54.50 7.81
C THR A 747 16.25 53.55 6.61
N ASN A 748 16.27 52.24 6.86
CA ASN A 748 16.17 51.21 5.82
C ASN A 748 14.73 50.70 5.58
N GLY A 749 13.72 51.26 6.28
CA GLY A 749 12.32 50.86 6.11
C GLY A 749 11.94 49.51 6.73
N PHE A 750 12.74 48.96 7.63
CA PHE A 750 12.47 47.67 8.28
C PHE A 750 11.65 47.82 9.58
N GLY A 751 10.80 46.82 9.84
CA GLY A 751 10.14 46.67 11.14
C GLY A 751 11.12 46.30 12.25
N VAL A 752 11.05 47.01 13.38
CA VAL A 752 11.95 46.80 14.52
C VAL A 752 11.57 45.53 15.29
N LYS A 753 12.50 44.59 15.43
CA LYS A 753 12.32 43.41 16.30
C LYS A 753 12.46 43.76 17.79
N ASN A 754 11.87 42.95 18.67
CA ASN A 754 12.01 43.14 20.12
C ASN A 754 13.43 42.83 20.63
N ASP A 755 13.72 43.27 21.85
CA ASP A 755 15.04 43.10 22.49
C ASP A 755 15.47 41.64 22.66
N LYS A 756 14.50 40.74 22.85
CA LYS A 756 14.76 39.31 22.96
C LYS A 756 15.37 38.77 21.66
N ASN A 757 14.77 39.10 20.51
CA ASN A 757 15.27 38.66 19.20
C ASN A 757 16.61 39.30 18.85
N LEU A 758 16.79 40.60 19.13
CA LEU A 758 18.05 41.29 18.92
C LEU A 758 19.19 40.68 19.77
N GLY A 759 18.93 40.37 21.05
CA GLY A 759 19.90 39.70 21.91
C GLY A 759 20.21 38.26 21.49
N LEU A 760 19.23 37.51 20.99
CA LEU A 760 19.45 36.18 20.40
C LEU A 760 20.34 36.27 19.15
N ALA A 761 20.13 37.29 18.31
CA ALA A 761 20.95 37.52 17.13
C ALA A 761 22.41 37.83 17.50
N VAL A 762 22.65 38.70 18.49
CA VAL A 762 24.00 38.97 19.03
C VAL A 762 24.68 37.67 19.49
N LYS A 763 24.00 36.87 20.31
CA LYS A 763 24.55 35.60 20.81
C LYS A 763 24.85 34.59 19.69
N LYS A 764 24.04 34.58 18.62
CA LYS A 764 24.21 33.66 17.50
C LYS A 764 25.35 34.08 16.57
N LEU A 765 25.46 35.37 16.27
CA LEU A 765 26.53 35.91 15.40
C LEU A 765 27.87 36.00 16.11
N PHE A 766 27.85 36.29 17.41
CA PHE A 766 29.04 36.49 18.22
C PHE A 766 28.98 35.59 19.49
N PRO A 767 29.24 34.27 19.35
CA PRO A 767 29.01 33.30 20.44
C PRO A 767 29.82 33.55 21.71
N ASN A 768 30.96 34.22 21.60
CA ASN A 768 31.87 34.52 22.70
C ASN A 768 31.53 35.84 23.41
N ILE A 769 30.50 36.56 22.96
CA ILE A 769 30.09 37.85 23.53
C ILE A 769 29.07 37.61 24.63
N GLU A 770 29.39 38.08 25.83
CA GLU A 770 28.52 37.95 26.98
C GLU A 770 27.77 39.25 27.28
N ARG A 771 26.50 39.10 27.66
CA ARG A 771 25.70 40.20 28.19
C ARG A 771 25.91 40.30 29.70
N ILE A 772 26.73 41.24 30.14
CA ILE A 772 27.07 41.44 31.56
C ILE A 772 26.67 42.82 32.05
N GLN A 773 26.67 42.99 33.37
CA GLN A 773 26.41 44.28 34.00
C GLN A 773 27.74 44.92 34.43
N LYS A 774 28.13 46.03 33.80
CA LYS A 774 29.31 46.82 34.19
C LYS A 774 28.90 48.07 34.97
N ARG A 775 29.76 48.49 35.90
CA ARG A 775 29.59 49.72 36.69
C ARG A 775 30.30 50.88 36.00
N LYS A 776 29.58 51.99 35.76
CA LYS A 776 30.16 53.27 35.30
C LYS A 776 29.73 54.35 36.31
N GLY A 777 30.66 54.79 37.17
CA GLY A 777 30.35 55.67 38.30
C GLY A 777 29.42 55.03 39.36
N ALA A 778 28.31 55.70 39.68
CA ALA A 778 27.30 55.21 40.63
C ALA A 778 26.25 54.28 40.01
N ALA A 779 26.16 54.21 38.67
CA ALA A 779 25.15 53.45 37.95
C ALA A 779 25.69 52.13 37.38
N ARG A 780 24.76 51.18 37.17
CA ARG A 780 25.04 49.89 36.54
C ARG A 780 24.36 49.82 35.18
N HIS A 781 25.08 49.40 34.15
CA HIS A 781 24.59 49.31 32.78
C HIS A 781 24.77 47.89 32.24
N TRP A 782 23.78 47.41 31.50
CA TRP A 782 23.93 46.18 30.71
C TRP A 782 24.74 46.48 29.45
N VAL A 783 25.77 45.70 29.20
CA VAL A 783 26.66 45.83 28.05
C VAL A 783 26.83 44.46 27.38
N TYR A 784 27.16 44.47 26.10
CA TYR A 784 27.73 43.32 25.40
C TYR A 784 29.26 43.44 25.46
N ASP A 785 29.88 42.61 26.27
CA ASP A 785 31.32 42.65 26.53
C ASP A 785 32.11 41.96 25.42
N GLY A 786 33.14 42.65 24.91
CA GLY A 786 33.92 42.19 23.76
C GLY A 786 33.30 42.54 22.40
N LEU A 787 32.21 43.30 22.34
CA LEU A 787 31.63 43.79 21.08
C LEU A 787 32.07 45.24 20.84
N THR A 788 32.40 45.58 19.60
CA THR A 788 32.71 46.96 19.17
C THR A 788 32.01 47.30 17.86
N PHE A 789 31.85 48.59 17.57
CA PHE A 789 31.46 49.06 16.25
C PHE A 789 32.59 48.82 15.26
N LYS A 790 32.23 48.44 14.03
CA LYS A 790 33.17 48.43 12.90
C LYS A 790 33.55 49.85 12.52
N VAL A 791 34.78 50.03 12.04
CA VAL A 791 35.31 51.35 11.66
C VAL A 791 34.53 51.99 10.50
N ASP A 792 33.97 51.17 9.60
CA ASP A 792 33.14 51.59 8.48
C ASP A 792 31.65 51.69 8.83
N SER A 793 31.26 51.45 10.09
CA SER A 793 29.88 51.61 10.53
C SER A 793 29.46 53.08 10.50
N GLU A 794 28.26 53.36 9.99
CA GLU A 794 27.65 54.70 10.05
C GLU A 794 27.45 55.21 11.49
N PHE A 795 27.49 54.31 12.47
CA PHE A 795 27.35 54.64 13.88
C PHE A 795 28.68 54.85 14.61
N TYR A 796 29.82 54.54 13.99
CA TYR A 796 31.15 54.60 14.60
C TYR A 796 31.50 56.00 15.12
N ASP A 797 31.35 57.01 14.25
CA ASP A 797 31.58 58.43 14.57
C ASP A 797 30.30 59.20 14.92
N SER A 798 29.15 58.53 14.91
CA SER A 798 27.90 59.13 15.34
C SER A 798 28.02 59.47 16.82
N GLY A 799 27.62 60.68 17.23
CA GLY A 799 27.65 61.12 18.63
C GLY A 799 26.93 60.19 19.63
N VAL A 800 26.26 59.13 19.16
CA VAL A 800 25.66 58.04 19.95
C VAL A 800 26.72 57.17 20.65
N TYR A 801 27.88 56.93 20.03
CA TYR A 801 29.00 56.22 20.67
C TYR A 801 29.72 57.13 21.69
N ASN A 802 29.99 58.38 21.29
CA ASN A 802 30.68 59.37 22.12
C ASN A 802 29.84 59.95 23.28
N ALA A 803 28.50 59.79 23.24
CA ALA A 803 27.60 60.17 24.33
C ALA A 803 27.59 59.17 25.51
N TYR A 804 28.26 58.01 25.37
CA TYR A 804 28.27 56.92 26.36
C TYR A 804 29.67 56.53 26.82
#